data_AF-A0A366FP77-F1
#
_entry.id   AF-A0A366FP77-F1
#
_cell.length_a   1.000
_cell.length_b   1.000
_cell.length_c   1.000
_cell.angle_alpha   90.00
_cell.angle_beta   90.00
_cell.angle_gamma   90.00
#
_symmetry.space_group_name_H-M   'P 1'
#
loop_
_entity.id
_entity.type
_entity.pdbx_description
1 polymer ?
#
loop_
_entity_poly.entity_id
_entity_poly.type
_entity_poly.pdbx_seq_one_letter_code
_entity_poly.pdbx_strand_id
1 'polypeptide(L)'
;MGFIGGVHLLPATGEWTYDTVPYTAARHNFTNGQLDNAASVNTYYAPGGSKTDYSYAIDQLQAAHPECQTVSVVCAWFFNSENAATCNVYPSTTYLLGEAWEIVGGSPVASHWMVSGLTEQNFPGLIPIPTTADGSYVYGGTPSDPSIVRCIRDLKARGFKVVFYPFLLGTAAGYPWRGRISCSPDLSSAATAAVAAFLGSAAPSDFVRDPVNLTVAYAGGLSDWTYRRMILHYANLCVIAGGVNLFLIGSELRGLETIRGPAWTPAGTTDANGCAVWDYPFVAGLQALAADVRTIFDGQGLTKNAAALANLVSYSADWSDWMGIQHPGANGQWPHLDALWADTNIDVVGLDNYLPLSDWTTGDGGLDARSWLAPRPSGAWPPSPTIMSGLGLSGPPTPYALPYLKGNIEGGEKYHWWYGDSVNAGPGLDPNGSDLTVSLAQGDRLAQVRSAYAPNQELLANKQFRWWWKSPHRAIYDAGDGQGWIPRGAATQWAPQSKPLAFIEYGYPATDKGTNQPNVFFDAKSSESATPYWSIWRPVPGGGYAPLRDDTIASLALQAMYEYWTSDGHNETSPGGVPLVQFALCCVWNWDARPFPVFPILSGQWADAGNWQTGDWITGRVTLPPPPPSPPPGIGSFATFPSLDALRATLSARPRFDTDIADRVAGRSSRRPRYAAPLIGFELNFDLLRSDAATQEMQRIAGFFAAMNGAATPFWFAPPGLSVVAGQILGAGDGATTAFPLVLTIGPTIASVAGAASVGAVYVDGAALPSSGWTLSNLYPASIVMASAPPAGATIAADFTALWLCRFADDGLDFEEFMTMLFKLGAVRLTAVRP
;
A
#
# COMPACT_ATOMS: atom_id res chain seq x y z
N MET A 1 -9.93 -12.53 11.14
CA MET A 1 -10.83 -11.38 11.34
C MET A 1 -10.90 -10.68 10.01
N GLY A 2 -12.10 -10.52 9.44
CA GLY A 2 -12.29 -9.96 8.11
C GLY A 2 -12.67 -8.48 8.18
N PHE A 3 -11.95 -7.62 7.45
CA PHE A 3 -12.16 -6.17 7.42
C PHE A 3 -12.06 -5.58 5.99
N ILE A 4 -12.12 -6.44 4.97
CA ILE A 4 -12.12 -6.04 3.55
C ILE A 4 -13.55 -6.20 3.01
N GLY A 5 -14.37 -5.16 3.15
CA GLY A 5 -15.78 -5.19 2.74
C GLY A 5 -16.02 -5.09 1.23
N GLY A 6 -15.07 -4.48 0.50
CA GLY A 6 -15.09 -4.36 -0.95
C GLY A 6 -13.70 -4.07 -1.52
N VAL A 7 -13.48 -4.37 -2.80
CA VAL A 7 -12.19 -4.19 -3.47
C VAL A 7 -12.35 -3.59 -4.87
N HIS A 8 -11.37 -2.79 -5.30
CA HIS A 8 -11.18 -2.49 -6.72
C HIS A 8 -10.48 -3.65 -7.40
N LEU A 9 -11.03 -4.08 -8.53
CA LEU A 9 -10.44 -5.11 -9.38
C LEU A 9 -9.53 -4.43 -10.42
N LEU A 10 -8.25 -4.72 -10.30
CA LEU A 10 -7.17 -4.29 -11.19
C LEU A 10 -6.80 -5.39 -12.20
N PRO A 11 -6.08 -5.07 -13.30
CA PRO A 11 -5.24 -3.89 -13.55
C PRO A 11 -5.88 -2.76 -14.38
N ALA A 12 -7.21 -2.71 -14.49
CA ALA A 12 -7.97 -1.79 -15.33
C ALA A 12 -7.75 -1.93 -16.85
N THR A 13 -6.74 -2.69 -17.26
CA THR A 13 -6.26 -2.87 -18.64
C THR A 13 -5.96 -4.34 -18.96
N GLY A 14 -5.64 -4.60 -20.21
CA GLY A 14 -5.51 -5.90 -20.84
C GLY A 14 -6.84 -6.38 -21.43
N GLU A 15 -6.79 -6.69 -22.72
CA GLU A 15 -7.91 -6.88 -23.63
C GLU A 15 -8.89 -7.97 -23.16
N TRP A 16 -8.37 -9.05 -22.58
CA TRP A 16 -9.16 -10.18 -22.08
C TRP A 16 -8.83 -10.54 -20.62
N THR A 17 -8.20 -9.63 -19.86
CA THR A 17 -7.73 -9.90 -18.48
C THR A 17 -8.88 -10.31 -17.55
N TYR A 18 -10.04 -9.65 -17.67
CA TYR A 18 -11.22 -9.93 -16.84
C TYR A 18 -12.11 -11.05 -17.37
N ASP A 19 -11.72 -11.71 -18.46
CA ASP A 19 -12.60 -12.65 -19.11
C ASP A 19 -12.69 -13.97 -18.33
N THR A 20 -13.88 -14.57 -18.33
CA THR A 20 -14.09 -15.94 -17.83
C THR A 20 -13.75 -16.99 -18.88
N VAL A 21 -13.51 -16.55 -20.11
CA VAL A 21 -13.15 -17.41 -21.24
C VAL A 21 -11.65 -17.32 -21.51
N PRO A 22 -10.96 -18.46 -21.71
CA PRO A 22 -9.54 -18.50 -22.05
C PRO A 22 -9.25 -17.96 -23.46
N TYR A 23 -8.23 -17.11 -23.56
CA TYR A 23 -7.75 -16.54 -24.83
C TYR A 23 -6.27 -16.82 -25.08
N THR A 24 -5.96 -17.06 -26.36
CA THR A 24 -4.59 -16.96 -26.91
C THR A 24 -4.56 -15.86 -27.95
N ALA A 25 -3.46 -15.14 -28.08
CA ALA A 25 -3.32 -14.09 -29.08
C ALA A 25 -1.88 -13.94 -29.57
N ALA A 26 -1.73 -13.41 -30.78
CA ALA A 26 -0.48 -13.10 -31.44
C ALA A 26 -0.44 -11.60 -31.75
N ARG A 27 0.63 -10.91 -31.36
CA ARG A 27 0.84 -9.49 -31.69
C ARG A 27 1.46 -9.34 -33.07
N HIS A 28 1.21 -8.20 -33.71
CA HIS A 28 1.94 -7.83 -34.91
C HIS A 28 3.26 -7.14 -34.53
N ASN A 29 4.36 -7.67 -35.04
CA ASN A 29 5.68 -7.08 -34.86
C ASN A 29 5.94 -6.03 -35.95
N PHE A 30 5.83 -4.76 -35.58
CA PHE A 30 6.01 -3.64 -36.50
C PHE A 30 7.45 -3.47 -37.02
N THR A 31 8.44 -4.16 -36.43
CA THR A 31 9.84 -4.09 -36.90
C THR A 31 10.10 -5.01 -38.08
N ASN A 32 9.51 -6.21 -38.09
CA ASN A 32 9.71 -7.20 -39.16
C ASN A 32 8.45 -7.44 -40.04
N GLY A 33 7.29 -6.89 -39.67
CA GLY A 33 6.03 -7.03 -40.39
C GLY A 33 5.38 -8.41 -40.28
N GLN A 34 5.74 -9.20 -39.27
CA GLN A 34 5.22 -10.54 -39.04
C GLN A 34 4.40 -10.62 -37.74
N LEU A 35 3.56 -11.65 -37.62
CA LEU A 35 2.94 -11.98 -36.35
C LEU A 35 3.96 -12.66 -35.43
N ASP A 36 3.96 -12.29 -34.16
CA ASP A 36 4.63 -13.02 -33.11
C ASP A 36 3.94 -14.39 -32.90
N ASN A 37 4.62 -15.30 -32.19
CA ASN A 37 3.99 -16.56 -31.81
C ASN A 37 2.78 -16.32 -30.91
N ALA A 38 1.69 -17.04 -31.17
CA ALA A 38 0.51 -17.00 -30.31
C ALA A 38 0.87 -17.45 -28.88
N ALA A 39 0.43 -16.67 -27.90
CA ALA A 39 0.64 -16.93 -26.48
C ALA A 39 -0.67 -16.85 -25.69
N SER A 40 -0.75 -17.56 -24.56
CA SER A 40 -1.84 -17.39 -23.59
C SER A 40 -1.91 -15.94 -23.11
N VAL A 41 -3.12 -15.39 -22.98
CA VAL A 41 -3.31 -14.00 -22.53
C VAL A 41 -3.90 -13.89 -21.12
N ASN A 42 -4.70 -14.86 -20.70
CA ASN A 42 -5.39 -14.84 -19.39
C ASN A 42 -5.47 -16.23 -18.73
N THR A 43 -4.46 -17.07 -18.95
CA THR A 43 -4.33 -18.40 -18.33
C THR A 43 -2.91 -18.66 -17.83
N TYR A 44 -2.21 -17.64 -17.34
CA TYR A 44 -0.83 -17.78 -16.86
C TYR A 44 -0.72 -18.61 -15.58
N TYR A 45 -1.78 -18.65 -14.75
CA TYR A 45 -1.82 -19.46 -13.53
C TYR A 45 -1.88 -20.96 -13.79
N ALA A 46 -2.61 -21.36 -14.81
CA ALA A 46 -2.70 -22.74 -15.25
C ALA A 46 -2.65 -22.79 -16.79
N PRO A 47 -1.45 -22.69 -17.39
CA PRO A 47 -1.30 -22.70 -18.85
C PRO A 47 -1.94 -23.94 -19.48
N GLY A 48 -2.74 -23.74 -20.53
CA GLY A 48 -3.51 -24.80 -21.20
C GLY A 48 -4.76 -25.26 -20.44
N GLY A 49 -5.06 -24.69 -19.27
CA GLY A 49 -6.30 -24.92 -18.54
C GLY A 49 -7.49 -24.16 -19.13
N SER A 50 -8.71 -24.59 -18.79
CA SER A 50 -9.96 -23.94 -19.21
C SER A 50 -10.43 -22.84 -18.26
N LYS A 51 -9.75 -22.66 -17.11
CA LYS A 51 -10.09 -21.67 -16.10
C LYS A 51 -9.13 -20.49 -16.20
N THR A 52 -9.68 -19.28 -16.28
CA THR A 52 -8.91 -18.06 -16.48
C THR A 52 -8.28 -17.53 -15.20
N ASP A 53 -7.27 -16.69 -15.38
CA ASP A 53 -6.55 -15.98 -14.32
C ASP A 53 -7.52 -15.17 -13.45
N TYR A 54 -8.41 -14.39 -14.06
CA TYR A 54 -9.50 -13.71 -13.37
C TYR A 54 -10.31 -14.67 -12.49
N SER A 55 -10.72 -15.81 -13.04
CA SER A 55 -11.54 -16.79 -12.30
C SER A 55 -10.80 -17.35 -11.08
N TYR A 56 -9.48 -17.57 -11.18
CA TYR A 56 -8.65 -17.95 -10.03
C TYR A 56 -8.50 -16.81 -9.03
N ALA A 57 -8.31 -15.58 -9.50
CA ALA A 57 -8.17 -14.42 -8.63
C ALA A 57 -9.43 -14.14 -7.81
N ILE A 58 -10.63 -14.31 -8.38
CA ILE A 58 -11.89 -14.15 -7.64
C ILE A 58 -12.13 -15.30 -6.67
N ASP A 59 -11.75 -16.54 -7.01
CA ASP A 59 -11.77 -17.65 -6.04
C ASP A 59 -10.85 -17.37 -4.84
N GLN A 60 -9.66 -16.82 -5.11
CA GLN A 60 -8.72 -16.42 -4.07
C GLN A 60 -9.29 -15.28 -3.20
N LEU A 61 -9.98 -14.30 -3.79
CA LEU A 61 -10.65 -13.23 -3.06
C LEU A 61 -11.70 -13.80 -2.11
N GLN A 62 -12.59 -14.67 -2.61
CA GLN A 62 -13.65 -15.29 -1.79
C GLN A 62 -13.08 -16.17 -0.68
N ALA A 63 -11.95 -16.82 -0.92
CA ALA A 63 -11.27 -17.64 0.09
C ALA A 63 -10.55 -16.81 1.16
N ALA A 64 -9.86 -15.74 0.76
CA ALA A 64 -9.08 -14.88 1.64
C ALA A 64 -9.97 -13.90 2.44
N HIS A 65 -11.01 -13.38 1.80
CA HIS A 65 -11.91 -12.35 2.32
C HIS A 65 -13.38 -12.74 2.09
N PRO A 66 -13.89 -13.78 2.80
CA PRO A 66 -15.29 -14.18 2.69
C PRO A 66 -16.28 -13.08 3.13
N GLU A 67 -15.81 -12.08 3.87
CA GLU A 67 -16.57 -10.89 4.23
C GLU A 67 -16.73 -9.87 3.09
N CYS A 68 -15.94 -9.98 2.02
CA CYS A 68 -16.00 -9.07 0.88
C CYS A 68 -17.33 -9.24 0.14
N GLN A 69 -18.08 -8.15 -0.02
CA GLN A 69 -19.40 -8.17 -0.65
C GLN A 69 -19.44 -7.40 -1.96
N THR A 70 -18.42 -6.59 -2.26
CA THR A 70 -18.45 -5.65 -3.38
C THR A 70 -17.16 -5.71 -4.17
N VAL A 71 -17.27 -5.79 -5.49
CA VAL A 71 -16.16 -5.70 -6.41
C VAL A 71 -16.40 -4.53 -7.36
N SER A 72 -15.47 -3.57 -7.36
CA SER A 72 -15.46 -2.44 -8.28
C SER A 72 -14.61 -2.79 -9.50
N VAL A 73 -15.26 -2.97 -10.65
CA VAL A 73 -14.59 -3.29 -11.91
C VAL A 73 -14.02 -2.00 -12.50
N VAL A 74 -12.71 -1.81 -12.35
CA VAL A 74 -12.00 -0.68 -12.95
C VAL A 74 -11.74 -0.99 -14.42
N CYS A 75 -12.11 -0.08 -15.32
CA CYS A 75 -11.99 -0.29 -16.77
C CYS A 75 -11.48 0.99 -17.45
N ALA A 76 -10.27 0.94 -18.00
CA ALA A 76 -9.57 2.14 -18.47
C ALA A 76 -9.70 2.38 -19.98
N TRP A 77 -9.97 3.63 -20.35
CA TRP A 77 -9.52 4.22 -21.61
C TRP A 77 -8.30 5.11 -21.36
N PHE A 78 -7.77 5.70 -22.41
CA PHE A 78 -6.57 6.51 -22.39
C PHE A 78 -6.85 7.98 -22.71
N PHE A 79 -5.95 8.85 -22.25
CA PHE A 79 -5.91 10.24 -22.68
C PHE A 79 -4.50 10.69 -23.06
N ASN A 80 -4.36 11.57 -24.04
CA ASN A 80 -3.07 11.92 -24.65
C ASN A 80 -2.61 13.37 -24.42
N SER A 81 -3.34 14.18 -23.64
CA SER A 81 -2.99 15.57 -23.37
C SER A 81 -3.60 16.05 -22.05
N GLU A 82 -2.88 16.89 -21.31
CA GLU A 82 -3.41 17.59 -20.13
C GLU A 82 -4.18 18.86 -20.53
N ASN A 83 -4.19 19.24 -21.80
CA ASN A 83 -4.98 20.37 -22.30
C ASN A 83 -6.36 19.88 -22.76
N ALA A 84 -7.41 20.23 -22.01
CA ALA A 84 -8.79 19.85 -22.28
C ALA A 84 -9.26 20.17 -23.71
N ALA A 85 -8.77 21.27 -24.31
CA ALA A 85 -9.16 21.66 -25.67
C ALA A 85 -8.66 20.70 -26.77
N THR A 86 -7.61 19.93 -26.49
CA THR A 86 -6.96 19.02 -27.45
C THR A 86 -6.80 17.60 -26.91
N CYS A 87 -7.38 17.32 -25.74
CA CYS A 87 -7.30 16.02 -25.08
C CYS A 87 -8.27 15.04 -25.74
N ASN A 88 -7.71 14.00 -26.32
CA ASN A 88 -8.47 12.88 -26.86
C ASN A 88 -8.66 11.84 -25.76
N VAL A 89 -9.89 11.34 -25.59
CA VAL A 89 -10.23 10.20 -24.74
C VAL A 89 -10.58 9.00 -25.64
N TYR A 90 -9.78 7.92 -25.57
CA TYR A 90 -9.84 6.85 -26.57
C TYR A 90 -9.55 5.47 -25.98
N PRO A 91 -10.19 4.39 -26.48
CA PRO A 91 -9.76 3.04 -26.18
C PRO A 91 -8.53 2.70 -27.04
N SER A 92 -7.74 1.72 -26.62
CA SER A 92 -6.63 1.23 -27.45
C SER A 92 -6.27 -0.22 -27.13
N THR A 93 -5.41 -0.84 -27.95
CA THR A 93 -4.98 -2.23 -27.80
C THR A 93 -3.49 -2.40 -28.10
N THR A 94 -2.88 -3.37 -27.43
CA THR A 94 -1.52 -3.88 -27.69
C THR A 94 -1.48 -4.90 -28.83
N TYR A 95 -2.62 -5.25 -29.44
CA TYR A 95 -2.76 -6.23 -30.52
C TYR A 95 -3.13 -5.61 -31.87
N LEU A 96 -2.84 -4.33 -32.10
CA LEU A 96 -3.07 -3.70 -33.41
C LEU A 96 -2.47 -4.54 -34.55
N LEU A 97 -3.29 -4.89 -35.54
CA LEU A 97 -2.97 -5.82 -36.64
C LEU A 97 -2.60 -7.26 -36.22
N GLY A 98 -2.78 -7.60 -34.95
CA GLY A 98 -2.59 -8.94 -34.40
C GLY A 98 -3.82 -9.83 -34.56
N GLU A 99 -3.72 -11.05 -34.05
CA GLU A 99 -4.79 -12.05 -34.12
C GLU A 99 -5.10 -12.59 -32.73
N ALA A 100 -6.36 -12.91 -32.47
CA ALA A 100 -6.80 -13.49 -31.21
C ALA A 100 -7.74 -14.68 -31.42
N TRP A 101 -7.69 -15.61 -30.47
CA TRP A 101 -8.50 -16.82 -30.49
C TRP A 101 -9.06 -17.12 -29.11
N GLU A 102 -10.37 -17.29 -29.07
CA GLU A 102 -11.09 -17.88 -27.94
C GLU A 102 -10.82 -19.38 -27.92
N ILE A 103 -10.54 -19.97 -26.75
CA ILE A 103 -10.34 -21.42 -26.64
C ILE A 103 -11.66 -22.09 -26.26
N VAL A 104 -12.36 -22.64 -27.26
CA VAL A 104 -13.65 -23.32 -27.11
C VAL A 104 -13.46 -24.82 -27.24
N GLY A 105 -13.77 -25.58 -26.18
CA GLY A 105 -13.60 -27.04 -26.18
C GLY A 105 -12.15 -27.49 -26.44
N GLY A 106 -11.17 -26.67 -26.04
CA GLY A 106 -9.75 -26.90 -26.28
C GLY A 106 -9.26 -26.55 -27.69
N SER A 107 -10.12 -26.01 -28.56
CA SER A 107 -9.76 -25.58 -29.91
C SER A 107 -9.81 -24.04 -30.05
N PRO A 108 -8.84 -23.42 -30.73
CA PRO A 108 -8.87 -21.98 -30.98
C PRO A 108 -9.96 -21.63 -32.01
N VAL A 109 -10.79 -20.65 -31.67
CA VAL A 109 -11.81 -20.05 -32.54
C VAL A 109 -11.47 -18.57 -32.70
N ALA A 110 -11.40 -18.10 -33.94
CA ALA A 110 -11.06 -16.70 -34.21
C ALA A 110 -11.99 -15.75 -33.45
N SER A 111 -11.39 -14.78 -32.77
CA SER A 111 -12.07 -13.77 -31.96
C SER A 111 -11.36 -12.43 -32.12
N HIS A 112 -12.03 -11.35 -31.76
CA HIS A 112 -11.50 -10.01 -31.87
C HIS A 112 -11.59 -9.29 -30.54
N TRP A 113 -10.64 -8.40 -30.29
CA TRP A 113 -10.83 -7.33 -29.33
C TRP A 113 -11.88 -6.38 -29.90
N MET A 114 -12.84 -5.99 -29.07
CA MET A 114 -13.94 -5.10 -29.48
C MET A 114 -14.23 -4.08 -28.39
N VAL A 115 -14.20 -2.80 -28.75
CA VAL A 115 -14.63 -1.68 -27.89
C VAL A 115 -15.27 -0.60 -28.74
N SER A 116 -16.53 -0.26 -28.47
CA SER A 116 -17.23 0.88 -29.07
C SER A 116 -17.20 0.90 -30.61
N GLY A 117 -17.39 -0.28 -31.21
CA GLY A 117 -17.34 -0.52 -32.66
C GLY A 117 -15.94 -0.64 -33.29
N LEU A 118 -14.88 -0.54 -32.49
CA LEU A 118 -13.49 -0.69 -32.94
C LEU A 118 -13.00 -2.12 -32.70
N THR A 119 -12.11 -2.62 -33.56
CA THR A 119 -11.39 -3.89 -33.37
C THR A 119 -9.90 -3.70 -33.58
N GLU A 120 -9.10 -4.71 -33.27
CA GLU A 120 -7.66 -4.71 -33.51
C GLU A 120 -7.30 -4.80 -35.01
N GLN A 121 -8.30 -5.04 -35.88
CA GLN A 121 -8.18 -5.10 -37.34
C GLN A 121 -8.87 -3.91 -38.04
N ASN A 122 -9.88 -3.31 -37.43
CA ASN A 122 -10.63 -2.15 -37.93
C ASN A 122 -10.63 -1.01 -36.91
N PHE A 123 -9.65 -0.11 -37.04
CA PHE A 123 -9.31 0.90 -36.05
C PHE A 123 -8.92 2.26 -36.68
N PRO A 124 -9.74 2.85 -37.57
CA PRO A 124 -9.36 4.07 -38.27
C PRO A 124 -9.10 5.23 -37.28
N GLY A 125 -7.86 5.74 -37.29
CA GLY A 125 -7.45 6.85 -36.43
C GLY A 125 -7.21 6.48 -34.96
N LEU A 126 -7.17 5.19 -34.61
CA LEU A 126 -6.85 4.74 -33.25
C LEU A 126 -5.45 5.20 -32.87
N ILE A 127 -5.32 5.69 -31.64
CA ILE A 127 -4.05 6.15 -31.09
C ILE A 127 -3.37 4.94 -30.41
N PRO A 128 -2.16 4.53 -30.83
CA PRO A 128 -1.49 3.35 -30.29
C PRO A 128 -0.98 3.59 -28.86
N ILE A 129 -0.92 2.52 -28.07
CA ILE A 129 -0.38 2.55 -26.71
C ILE A 129 1.14 2.78 -26.77
N PRO A 130 1.69 3.69 -25.95
CA PRO A 130 3.12 3.95 -25.93
C PRO A 130 3.90 2.74 -25.42
N THR A 131 5.11 2.58 -25.92
CA THR A 131 6.09 1.59 -25.45
C THR A 131 7.25 2.27 -24.72
N THR A 132 7.86 1.55 -23.78
CA THR A 132 9.13 1.92 -23.14
C THR A 132 10.30 1.71 -24.12
N ALA A 133 11.50 2.17 -23.73
CA ALA A 133 12.69 2.11 -24.58
C ALA A 133 13.15 0.68 -24.94
N ASP A 134 12.80 -0.31 -24.12
CA ASP A 134 13.04 -1.74 -24.37
C ASP A 134 11.94 -2.40 -25.23
N GLY A 135 10.95 -1.63 -25.67
CA GLY A 135 9.85 -2.08 -26.52
C GLY A 135 8.64 -2.67 -25.79
N SER A 136 8.64 -2.72 -24.46
CA SER A 136 7.47 -3.18 -23.70
C SER A 136 6.35 -2.13 -23.69
N TYR A 137 5.09 -2.54 -23.65
CA TYR A 137 3.98 -1.58 -23.53
C TYR A 137 3.88 -1.01 -22.12
N VAL A 138 3.62 0.30 -22.02
CA VAL A 138 3.48 1.00 -20.73
C VAL A 138 2.25 0.53 -19.95
N TYR A 139 1.19 0.18 -20.69
CA TYR A 139 -0.11 -0.32 -20.21
C TYR A 139 -0.56 -1.51 -21.05
N GLY A 140 -1.49 -2.32 -20.52
CA GLY A 140 -2.30 -3.22 -21.36
C GLY A 140 -3.33 -2.45 -22.18
N GLY A 141 -4.04 -3.12 -23.09
CA GLY A 141 -5.15 -2.52 -23.84
C GLY A 141 -6.38 -2.21 -22.99
N THR A 142 -7.34 -1.47 -23.53
CA THR A 142 -8.67 -1.37 -22.94
C THR A 142 -9.30 -2.77 -22.90
N PRO A 143 -9.91 -3.22 -21.78
CA PRO A 143 -10.62 -4.48 -21.74
C PRO A 143 -11.74 -4.54 -22.79
N SER A 144 -11.88 -5.67 -23.47
CA SER A 144 -12.88 -5.86 -24.52
C SER A 144 -14.31 -5.89 -23.94
N ASP A 145 -15.27 -5.39 -24.71
CA ASP A 145 -16.68 -5.36 -24.33
C ASP A 145 -17.22 -6.72 -23.81
N PRO A 146 -17.01 -7.87 -24.50
CA PRO A 146 -17.51 -9.15 -24.02
C PRO A 146 -16.87 -9.59 -22.70
N SER A 147 -15.58 -9.28 -22.51
CA SER A 147 -14.83 -9.57 -21.28
C SER A 147 -15.44 -8.85 -20.08
N ILE A 148 -15.76 -7.56 -20.23
CA ILE A 148 -16.42 -6.77 -19.18
C ILE A 148 -17.82 -7.30 -18.87
N VAL A 149 -18.64 -7.59 -19.89
CA VAL A 149 -20.00 -8.11 -19.67
C VAL A 149 -19.96 -9.46 -18.95
N ARG A 150 -19.06 -10.36 -19.35
CA ARG A 150 -18.88 -11.67 -18.68
C ARG A 150 -18.38 -11.50 -17.25
N CYS A 151 -17.41 -10.62 -17.01
CA CYS A 151 -16.92 -10.30 -15.67
C CYS A 151 -18.06 -9.82 -14.75
N ILE A 152 -18.85 -8.83 -15.17
CA ILE A 152 -19.97 -8.31 -14.36
C ILE A 152 -20.99 -9.42 -14.04
N ARG A 153 -21.33 -10.25 -15.04
CA ARG A 153 -22.26 -11.36 -14.86
C ARG A 153 -21.71 -12.43 -13.91
N ASP A 154 -20.44 -12.77 -14.01
CA ASP A 154 -19.77 -13.75 -13.12
C ASP A 154 -19.71 -13.25 -11.67
N LEU A 155 -19.30 -11.99 -11.45
CA LEU A 155 -19.30 -11.38 -10.11
C LEU A 155 -20.70 -11.42 -9.47
N LYS A 156 -21.74 -11.07 -10.23
CA LYS A 156 -23.13 -11.12 -9.75
C LYS A 156 -23.58 -12.56 -9.47
N ALA A 157 -23.21 -13.51 -10.32
CA ALA A 157 -23.52 -14.94 -10.11
C ALA A 157 -22.85 -15.49 -8.85
N ARG A 158 -21.67 -14.98 -8.49
CA ARG A 158 -20.94 -15.28 -7.24
C ARG A 158 -21.49 -14.54 -6.01
N GLY A 159 -22.46 -13.64 -6.17
CA GLY A 159 -23.12 -12.91 -5.09
C GLY A 159 -22.49 -11.56 -4.74
N PHE A 160 -21.54 -11.06 -5.53
CA PHE A 160 -20.98 -9.73 -5.31
C PHE A 160 -21.91 -8.63 -5.79
N LYS A 161 -21.91 -7.51 -5.07
CA LYS A 161 -22.32 -6.21 -5.61
C LYS A 161 -21.25 -5.73 -6.57
N VAL A 162 -21.64 -5.12 -7.68
CA VAL A 162 -20.72 -4.64 -8.70
C VAL A 162 -20.77 -3.13 -8.79
N VAL A 163 -19.64 -2.47 -8.55
CA VAL A 163 -19.43 -1.08 -8.96
C VAL A 163 -18.76 -1.10 -10.33
N PHE A 164 -19.26 -0.31 -11.28
CA PHE A 164 -18.56 -0.10 -12.55
C PHE A 164 -17.81 1.23 -12.49
N TYR A 165 -16.50 1.17 -12.64
CA TYR A 165 -15.59 2.29 -12.46
C TYR A 165 -14.84 2.56 -13.79
N PRO A 166 -15.35 3.47 -14.65
CA PRO A 166 -14.59 3.95 -15.81
C PRO A 166 -13.38 4.77 -15.36
N PHE A 167 -12.22 4.50 -15.97
CA PHE A 167 -10.94 5.10 -15.59
C PHE A 167 -10.23 5.72 -16.81
N LEU A 168 -9.37 6.73 -16.57
CA LEU A 168 -8.53 7.35 -17.60
C LEU A 168 -7.06 7.22 -17.24
N LEU A 169 -6.27 6.63 -18.15
CA LEU A 169 -4.82 6.51 -18.01
C LEU A 169 -4.09 7.44 -18.99
N GLY A 170 -3.10 8.19 -18.47
CA GLY A 170 -2.35 9.16 -19.25
C GLY A 170 -1.29 8.50 -20.13
N THR A 171 -1.34 8.75 -21.44
CA THR A 171 -0.34 8.31 -22.42
C THR A 171 0.54 9.45 -22.93
N ALA A 172 0.29 10.67 -22.46
CA ALA A 172 1.20 11.80 -22.68
C ALA A 172 2.55 11.54 -21.98
N ALA A 173 3.58 12.32 -22.36
CA ALA A 173 4.89 12.22 -21.73
C ALA A 173 4.79 12.40 -20.20
N GLY A 174 5.46 11.54 -19.44
CA GLY A 174 5.37 11.51 -17.97
C GLY A 174 4.22 10.67 -17.41
N TYR A 175 3.29 10.19 -18.26
CA TYR A 175 2.11 9.43 -17.86
C TYR A 175 1.32 10.15 -16.75
N PRO A 176 0.87 11.39 -17.03
CA PRO A 176 0.29 12.25 -16.01
C PRO A 176 -1.01 11.67 -15.46
N TRP A 177 -1.33 12.03 -14.23
CA TRP A 177 -2.60 11.71 -13.61
C TRP A 177 -3.75 12.48 -14.28
N ARG A 178 -4.91 11.84 -14.42
CA ARG A 178 -6.11 12.42 -15.08
C ARG A 178 -6.59 13.73 -14.44
N GLY A 179 -6.35 13.93 -13.14
CA GLY A 179 -6.64 15.18 -12.45
C GLY A 179 -5.81 16.38 -12.91
N ARG A 180 -4.79 16.18 -13.76
CA ARG A 180 -4.02 17.25 -14.41
C ARG A 180 -4.68 17.82 -15.66
N ILE A 181 -5.68 17.14 -16.24
CA ILE A 181 -6.37 17.64 -17.42
C ILE A 181 -7.08 18.94 -17.05
N SER A 182 -6.72 20.04 -17.70
CA SER A 182 -7.27 21.38 -17.43
C SER A 182 -7.16 22.29 -18.67
N CYS A 183 -7.37 23.59 -18.53
CA CYS A 183 -7.20 24.54 -19.61
C CYS A 183 -6.61 25.87 -19.12
N SER A 184 -6.03 26.64 -20.05
CA SER A 184 -5.60 28.02 -19.82
C SER A 184 -5.78 28.82 -21.12
N PRO A 185 -6.31 30.07 -21.06
CA PRO A 185 -6.71 30.80 -19.86
C PRO A 185 -8.05 30.33 -19.27
N ASP A 186 -8.07 30.16 -17.95
CA ASP A 186 -9.28 29.93 -17.14
C ASP A 186 -10.17 31.19 -17.06
N LEU A 187 -11.38 31.08 -16.49
CA LEU A 187 -12.34 32.19 -16.33
C LEU A 187 -12.67 32.87 -17.67
N SER A 188 -13.00 32.06 -18.68
CA SER A 188 -13.15 32.56 -20.06
C SER A 188 -14.15 31.74 -20.89
N SER A 189 -14.64 32.31 -21.98
CA SER A 189 -15.45 31.56 -22.97
C SER A 189 -14.65 30.46 -23.66
N ALA A 190 -13.33 30.63 -23.80
CA ALA A 190 -12.43 29.60 -24.31
C ALA A 190 -12.34 28.41 -23.36
N ALA A 191 -12.40 28.64 -22.04
CA ALA A 191 -12.43 27.60 -21.03
C ALA A 191 -13.72 26.74 -21.15
N THR A 192 -14.89 27.39 -21.30
CA THR A 192 -16.16 26.71 -21.59
C THR A 192 -16.07 25.90 -22.89
N ALA A 193 -15.48 26.45 -23.95
CA ALA A 193 -15.32 25.74 -25.22
C ALA A 193 -14.36 24.54 -25.12
N ALA A 194 -13.28 24.65 -24.36
CA ALA A 194 -12.34 23.56 -24.10
C ALA A 194 -13.02 22.38 -23.39
N VAL A 195 -13.84 22.69 -22.37
CA VAL A 195 -14.65 21.68 -21.68
C VAL A 195 -15.66 21.03 -22.62
N ALA A 196 -16.35 21.80 -23.45
CA ALA A 196 -17.29 21.26 -24.43
C ALA A 196 -16.61 20.33 -25.45
N ALA A 197 -15.39 20.68 -25.90
CA ALA A 197 -14.59 19.83 -26.77
C ALA A 197 -14.18 18.51 -26.11
N PHE A 198 -13.72 18.56 -24.85
CA PHE A 198 -13.37 17.36 -24.08
C PHE A 198 -14.58 16.43 -23.86
N LEU A 199 -15.72 17.00 -23.46
CA LEU A 199 -16.96 16.26 -23.25
C LEU A 199 -17.44 15.59 -24.56
N GLY A 200 -17.41 16.33 -25.67
CA GLY A 200 -17.87 15.85 -26.98
C GLY A 200 -19.38 15.87 -27.15
N SER A 201 -19.84 15.48 -28.34
CA SER A 201 -21.25 15.56 -28.73
C SER A 201 -22.01 14.23 -28.65
N ALA A 202 -21.36 13.13 -28.23
CA ALA A 202 -22.01 11.82 -28.14
C ALA A 202 -23.31 11.88 -27.32
N ALA A 203 -24.38 11.30 -27.85
CA ALA A 203 -25.70 11.24 -27.25
C ALA A 203 -26.12 9.79 -26.99
N PRO A 204 -27.06 9.52 -26.05
CA PRO A 204 -27.54 8.17 -25.78
C PRO A 204 -28.05 7.40 -27.01
N SER A 205 -28.62 8.11 -27.99
CA SER A 205 -29.15 7.53 -29.24
C SER A 205 -28.07 7.01 -30.19
N ASP A 206 -26.81 7.38 -29.99
CA ASP A 206 -25.72 7.02 -30.89
C ASP A 206 -25.17 5.61 -30.62
N PHE A 207 -25.70 4.91 -29.60
CA PHE A 207 -25.21 3.60 -29.17
C PHE A 207 -26.20 2.50 -29.51
N VAL A 208 -25.71 1.44 -30.15
CA VAL A 208 -26.48 0.23 -30.48
C VAL A 208 -25.91 -0.94 -29.70
N ARG A 209 -26.75 -1.55 -28.85
CA ARG A 209 -26.39 -2.72 -28.04
C ARG A 209 -26.58 -4.01 -28.83
N ASP A 210 -25.61 -4.90 -28.77
CA ASP A 210 -25.69 -6.28 -29.25
C ASP A 210 -25.57 -7.25 -28.05
N PRO A 211 -26.71 -7.70 -27.48
CA PRO A 211 -26.70 -8.59 -26.33
C PRO A 211 -26.30 -10.03 -26.66
N VAL A 212 -26.18 -10.40 -27.95
CA VAL A 212 -25.75 -11.74 -28.37
C VAL A 212 -24.23 -11.81 -28.36
N ASN A 213 -23.58 -10.85 -29.01
CA ASN A 213 -22.11 -10.78 -29.08
C ASN A 213 -21.49 -10.01 -27.89
N LEU A 214 -22.33 -9.45 -27.01
CA LEU A 214 -21.93 -8.71 -25.82
C LEU A 214 -21.13 -7.44 -26.12
N THR A 215 -21.52 -6.72 -27.17
CA THR A 215 -20.82 -5.51 -27.64
C THR A 215 -21.75 -4.31 -27.71
N VAL A 216 -21.14 -3.12 -27.78
CA VAL A 216 -21.86 -1.87 -28.07
C VAL A 216 -21.17 -1.18 -29.24
N ALA A 217 -21.94 -0.86 -30.28
CA ALA A 217 -21.49 -0.08 -31.43
C ALA A 217 -21.79 1.41 -31.23
N TYR A 218 -20.91 2.27 -31.73
CA TYR A 218 -21.11 3.71 -31.78
C TYR A 218 -21.38 4.16 -33.22
N ALA A 219 -22.46 4.90 -33.44
CA ALA A 219 -22.90 5.38 -34.74
C ALA A 219 -22.23 6.71 -35.15
N GLY A 220 -21.61 7.43 -34.21
CA GLY A 220 -20.84 8.63 -34.50
C GLY A 220 -19.50 8.32 -35.20
N GLY A 221 -18.70 9.36 -35.44
CA GLY A 221 -17.40 9.20 -36.09
C GLY A 221 -16.49 8.27 -35.29
N LEU A 222 -15.86 7.29 -35.95
CA LEU A 222 -14.98 6.33 -35.26
C LEU A 222 -13.77 7.00 -34.58
N SER A 223 -13.35 8.17 -35.06
CA SER A 223 -12.30 9.02 -34.48
C SER A 223 -12.82 10.08 -33.50
N ASP A 224 -14.06 9.98 -33.05
CA ASP A 224 -14.62 10.83 -31.99
C ASP A 224 -14.04 10.38 -30.63
N TRP A 225 -12.94 11.01 -30.23
CA TRP A 225 -12.19 10.69 -29.01
C TRP A 225 -12.61 11.56 -27.84
N THR A 226 -13.85 11.38 -27.39
CA THR A 226 -14.46 12.26 -26.39
C THR A 226 -14.94 11.52 -25.15
N TYR A 227 -14.99 12.25 -24.04
CA TYR A 227 -15.32 11.69 -22.74
C TYR A 227 -16.74 11.13 -22.65
N ARG A 228 -17.72 11.82 -23.24
CA ARG A 228 -19.11 11.34 -23.26
C ARG A 228 -19.25 10.04 -24.04
N ARG A 229 -18.47 9.85 -25.11
CA ARG A 229 -18.48 8.59 -25.86
C ARG A 229 -18.10 7.42 -24.95
N MET A 230 -17.02 7.57 -24.18
CA MET A 230 -16.57 6.55 -23.23
C MET A 230 -17.67 6.20 -22.21
N ILE A 231 -18.22 7.20 -21.54
CA ILE A 231 -19.15 6.96 -20.43
C ILE A 231 -20.48 6.37 -20.93
N LEU A 232 -21.03 6.88 -22.02
CA LEU A 232 -22.30 6.37 -22.59
C LEU A 232 -22.14 4.98 -23.23
N HIS A 233 -20.97 4.66 -23.77
CA HIS A 233 -20.61 3.31 -24.19
C HIS A 233 -20.71 2.33 -23.02
N TYR A 234 -20.05 2.64 -21.91
CA TYR A 234 -20.06 1.78 -20.73
C TYR A 234 -21.42 1.68 -20.04
N ALA A 235 -22.23 2.74 -20.05
CA ALA A 235 -23.59 2.67 -19.54
C ALA A 235 -24.42 1.64 -20.33
N ASN A 236 -24.33 1.65 -21.67
CA ASN A 236 -24.98 0.64 -22.52
C ASN A 236 -24.40 -0.77 -22.30
N LEU A 237 -23.10 -0.90 -22.05
CA LEU A 237 -22.46 -2.18 -21.76
C LEU A 237 -22.95 -2.77 -20.43
N CYS A 238 -23.10 -1.93 -19.40
CA CYS A 238 -23.68 -2.33 -18.10
C CYS A 238 -25.15 -2.77 -18.24
N VAL A 239 -25.92 -2.17 -19.16
CA VAL A 239 -27.27 -2.66 -19.48
C VAL A 239 -27.21 -4.09 -20.03
N ILE A 240 -26.29 -4.38 -20.97
CA ILE A 240 -26.13 -5.74 -21.52
C ILE A 240 -25.78 -6.73 -20.40
N ALA A 241 -24.96 -6.33 -19.43
CA ALA A 241 -24.63 -7.14 -18.25
C ALA A 241 -25.81 -7.32 -17.25
N GLY A 242 -26.95 -6.68 -17.48
CA GLY A 242 -28.14 -6.75 -16.63
C GLY A 242 -28.10 -5.79 -15.44
N GLY A 243 -27.41 -4.65 -15.58
CA GLY A 243 -27.27 -3.61 -14.56
C GLY A 243 -26.15 -3.89 -13.55
N VAL A 244 -25.83 -2.86 -12.78
CA VAL A 244 -24.77 -2.84 -11.75
C VAL A 244 -25.33 -2.23 -10.45
N ASN A 245 -24.59 -2.32 -9.35
CA ASN A 245 -25.01 -1.70 -8.10
C ASN A 245 -24.77 -0.19 -8.10
N LEU A 246 -23.60 0.22 -8.58
CA LEU A 246 -23.22 1.62 -8.76
C LEU A 246 -22.49 1.79 -10.10
N PHE A 247 -22.86 2.79 -10.87
CA PHE A 247 -22.17 3.22 -12.08
C PHE A 247 -21.53 4.58 -11.85
N LEU A 248 -20.22 4.69 -12.04
CA LEU A 248 -19.51 5.95 -11.92
C LEU A 248 -19.46 6.67 -13.27
N ILE A 249 -19.73 7.98 -13.28
CA ILE A 249 -19.62 8.83 -14.48
C ILE A 249 -18.24 9.47 -14.63
N GLY A 250 -17.29 9.14 -13.76
CA GLY A 250 -15.94 9.68 -13.73
C GLY A 250 -15.29 9.60 -12.36
N SER A 251 -13.99 9.88 -12.33
CA SER A 251 -13.21 9.93 -11.09
C SER A 251 -12.04 10.91 -11.19
N GLU A 252 -11.77 11.65 -10.11
CA GLU A 252 -10.61 12.53 -9.92
C GLU A 252 -10.26 13.42 -11.12
N LEU A 253 -11.26 13.96 -11.81
CA LEU A 253 -11.05 14.90 -12.92
C LEU A 253 -10.86 16.33 -12.40
N ARG A 254 -10.07 16.46 -11.33
CA ARG A 254 -9.82 17.67 -10.54
C ARG A 254 -9.56 18.90 -11.41
N GLY A 255 -8.61 18.82 -12.35
CA GLY A 255 -8.28 19.94 -13.22
C GLY A 255 -9.44 20.40 -14.11
N LEU A 256 -10.38 19.53 -14.47
CA LEU A 256 -11.55 19.84 -15.30
C LEU A 256 -12.71 20.41 -14.47
N GLU A 257 -13.01 19.83 -13.30
CA GLU A 257 -14.10 20.29 -12.42
C GLU A 257 -13.86 21.70 -11.87
N THR A 258 -12.60 22.13 -11.83
CA THR A 258 -12.21 23.46 -11.34
C THR A 258 -12.22 24.54 -12.43
N ILE A 259 -12.42 24.18 -13.71
CA ILE A 259 -12.45 25.16 -14.80
C ILE A 259 -13.64 26.10 -14.62
N ARG A 260 -13.39 27.40 -14.69
CA ARG A 260 -14.37 28.47 -14.54
C ARG A 260 -14.77 29.04 -15.90
N GLY A 261 -16.08 29.12 -16.13
CA GLY A 261 -16.63 29.82 -17.29
C GLY A 261 -16.62 31.35 -17.10
N PRO A 262 -16.98 32.12 -18.14
CA PRO A 262 -16.88 33.58 -18.12
C PRO A 262 -17.85 34.27 -17.15
N ALA A 263 -18.88 33.57 -16.66
CA ALA A 263 -19.85 34.12 -15.71
C ALA A 263 -19.46 33.85 -14.25
N TRP A 264 -18.34 33.15 -14.00
CA TRP A 264 -17.91 32.85 -12.64
C TRP A 264 -17.50 34.11 -11.89
N THR A 265 -17.99 34.27 -10.66
CA THR A 265 -17.55 35.31 -9.72
C THR A 265 -17.45 34.72 -8.31
N PRO A 266 -16.67 35.30 -7.38
CA PRO A 266 -16.61 34.83 -6.00
C PRO A 266 -17.99 34.68 -5.34
N ALA A 267 -18.90 35.63 -5.59
CA ALA A 267 -20.26 35.62 -5.03
C ALA A 267 -21.20 34.62 -5.70
N GLY A 268 -20.90 34.19 -6.93
CA GLY A 268 -21.79 33.37 -7.74
C GLY A 268 -23.06 34.12 -8.15
N THR A 269 -24.07 33.36 -8.56
CA THR A 269 -25.45 33.84 -8.76
C THR A 269 -26.39 33.04 -7.87
N THR A 270 -27.68 33.38 -7.86
CA THR A 270 -28.70 32.60 -7.15
C THR A 270 -29.64 31.95 -8.14
N ASP A 271 -29.95 30.68 -7.93
CA ASP A 271 -30.96 29.97 -8.71
C ASP A 271 -32.39 30.37 -8.29
N ALA A 272 -33.39 29.75 -8.92
CA ALA A 272 -34.80 30.03 -8.64
C ALA A 272 -35.24 29.69 -7.19
N ASN A 273 -34.47 28.86 -6.48
CA ASN A 273 -34.71 28.49 -5.09
C ASN A 273 -33.91 29.34 -4.10
N GLY A 274 -33.14 30.33 -4.60
CA GLY A 274 -32.28 31.18 -3.79
C GLY A 274 -30.97 30.51 -3.37
N CYS A 275 -30.59 29.39 -3.99
CA CYS A 275 -29.33 28.70 -3.72
C CYS A 275 -28.19 29.31 -4.54
N ALA A 276 -27.01 29.41 -3.94
CA ALA A 276 -25.81 29.89 -4.62
C ALA A 276 -25.34 28.91 -5.70
N VAL A 277 -25.04 29.42 -6.89
CA VAL A 277 -24.54 28.66 -8.03
C VAL A 277 -23.38 29.38 -8.72
N TRP A 278 -22.42 28.61 -9.23
CA TRP A 278 -21.23 29.10 -9.92
C TRP A 278 -21.09 28.48 -11.31
N ASP A 279 -20.45 29.21 -12.21
CA ASP A 279 -20.18 28.77 -13.59
C ASP A 279 -18.96 27.85 -13.63
N TYR A 280 -19.19 26.55 -13.40
CA TYR A 280 -18.25 25.46 -13.59
C TYR A 280 -18.71 24.57 -14.75
N PRO A 281 -18.26 24.82 -16.01
CA PRO A 281 -18.79 24.15 -17.19
C PRO A 281 -18.70 22.62 -17.16
N PHE A 282 -17.65 22.06 -16.56
CA PHE A 282 -17.48 20.61 -16.49
C PHE A 282 -18.44 19.98 -15.49
N VAL A 283 -18.70 20.63 -14.36
CA VAL A 283 -19.71 20.18 -13.37
C VAL A 283 -21.10 20.16 -13.99
N ALA A 284 -21.47 21.18 -14.76
CA ALA A 284 -22.72 21.19 -15.52
C ALA A 284 -22.77 20.04 -16.57
N GLY A 285 -21.63 19.76 -17.23
CA GLY A 285 -21.48 18.61 -18.13
C GLY A 285 -21.66 17.26 -17.44
N LEU A 286 -21.16 17.11 -16.21
CA LEU A 286 -21.35 15.90 -15.39
C LEU A 286 -22.82 15.72 -14.99
N GLN A 287 -23.55 16.79 -14.65
CA GLN A 287 -24.99 16.71 -14.38
C GLN A 287 -25.77 16.23 -15.61
N ALA A 288 -25.47 16.79 -16.79
CA ALA A 288 -26.07 16.34 -18.04
C ALA A 288 -25.75 14.87 -18.34
N LEU A 289 -24.49 14.46 -18.14
CA LEU A 289 -24.05 13.09 -18.33
C LEU A 289 -24.72 12.11 -17.36
N ALA A 290 -24.91 12.50 -16.09
CA ALA A 290 -25.66 11.70 -15.11
C ALA A 290 -27.11 11.49 -15.56
N ALA A 291 -27.77 12.53 -16.08
CA ALA A 291 -29.13 12.44 -16.62
C ALA A 291 -29.22 11.53 -17.86
N ASP A 292 -28.22 11.57 -18.73
CA ASP A 292 -28.13 10.68 -19.90
C ASP A 292 -27.96 9.21 -19.50
N VAL A 293 -27.06 8.92 -18.55
CA VAL A 293 -26.88 7.57 -17.99
C VAL A 293 -28.17 7.09 -17.32
N ARG A 294 -28.84 7.97 -16.55
CA ARG A 294 -30.13 7.66 -15.93
C ARG A 294 -31.18 7.28 -16.97
N THR A 295 -31.26 8.05 -18.06
CA THR A 295 -32.17 7.77 -19.19
C THR A 295 -31.90 6.40 -19.83
N ILE A 296 -30.62 6.03 -20.02
CA ILE A 296 -30.23 4.73 -20.57
C ILE A 296 -30.70 3.59 -19.66
N PHE A 297 -30.47 3.69 -18.35
CA PHE A 297 -30.86 2.66 -17.38
C PHE A 297 -32.38 2.55 -17.24
N ASP A 298 -33.07 3.67 -17.03
CA ASP A 298 -34.51 3.69 -16.84
C ASP A 298 -35.26 3.21 -18.09
N GLY A 299 -34.77 3.58 -19.29
CA GLY A 299 -35.28 3.11 -20.57
C GLY A 299 -35.15 1.59 -20.78
N GLN A 300 -34.44 0.89 -19.90
CA GLN A 300 -34.26 -0.56 -19.90
C GLN A 300 -34.82 -1.23 -18.65
N GLY A 301 -35.61 -0.51 -17.86
CA GLY A 301 -36.20 -1.02 -16.62
C GLY A 301 -35.21 -1.19 -15.49
N LEU A 302 -33.98 -0.70 -15.63
CA LEU A 302 -32.93 -0.70 -14.60
C LEU A 302 -33.07 0.54 -13.71
N THR A 303 -34.26 0.75 -13.18
CA THR A 303 -34.56 1.92 -12.35
C THR A 303 -33.72 1.91 -11.07
N LYS A 304 -33.31 3.09 -10.60
CA LYS A 304 -32.57 3.21 -9.35
C LYS A 304 -33.33 2.64 -8.16
N ASN A 305 -32.65 1.88 -7.32
CA ASN A 305 -33.17 1.34 -6.07
C ASN A 305 -32.13 1.50 -4.96
N ALA A 306 -32.30 2.54 -4.14
CA ALA A 306 -31.38 2.85 -3.05
C ALA A 306 -31.35 1.77 -1.96
N ALA A 307 -32.48 1.12 -1.67
CA ALA A 307 -32.55 0.08 -0.64
C ALA A 307 -31.78 -1.19 -1.04
N ALA A 308 -31.84 -1.57 -2.31
CA ALA A 308 -31.10 -2.72 -2.86
C ALA A 308 -29.69 -2.36 -3.35
N LEU A 309 -29.32 -1.07 -3.32
CA LEU A 309 -28.12 -0.52 -3.95
C LEU A 309 -28.01 -0.95 -5.41
N ALA A 310 -29.07 -0.78 -6.19
CA ALA A 310 -29.12 -1.21 -7.59
C ALA A 310 -29.29 -0.03 -8.54
N ASN A 311 -28.49 -0.04 -9.60
CA ASN A 311 -28.47 0.93 -10.69
C ASN A 311 -28.30 2.38 -10.22
N LEU A 312 -27.52 2.57 -9.15
CA LEU A 312 -27.16 3.89 -8.65
C LEU A 312 -26.15 4.56 -9.58
N VAL A 313 -26.14 5.88 -9.63
CA VAL A 313 -25.17 6.67 -10.40
C VAL A 313 -24.45 7.65 -9.47
N SER A 314 -23.14 7.78 -9.62
CA SER A 314 -22.32 8.73 -8.85
C SER A 314 -21.12 9.21 -9.66
N TYR A 315 -20.41 10.20 -9.14
CA TYR A 315 -19.06 10.59 -9.51
C TYR A 315 -18.12 10.30 -8.34
N SER A 316 -16.82 10.10 -8.58
CA SER A 316 -15.81 9.97 -7.52
C SER A 316 -14.87 11.18 -7.51
N ALA A 317 -15.02 12.08 -6.54
CA ALA A 317 -14.14 13.24 -6.43
C ALA A 317 -12.80 12.88 -5.78
N ASP A 318 -11.78 13.71 -5.98
CA ASP A 318 -10.49 13.54 -5.33
C ASP A 318 -10.60 13.91 -3.83
N TRP A 319 -9.86 13.21 -2.98
CA TRP A 319 -9.83 13.46 -1.53
C TRP A 319 -9.55 14.93 -1.16
N SER A 320 -8.88 15.68 -2.02
CA SER A 320 -8.45 17.06 -1.77
C SER A 320 -9.47 18.12 -2.18
N ASP A 321 -10.47 17.79 -3.01
CA ASP A 321 -11.43 18.77 -3.54
C ASP A 321 -12.92 18.40 -3.37
N TRP A 322 -13.25 17.21 -2.87
CA TRP A 322 -14.65 16.75 -2.74
C TRP A 322 -15.60 17.70 -1.97
N MET A 323 -15.08 18.49 -1.01
CA MET A 323 -15.83 19.51 -0.26
C MET A 323 -15.79 20.91 -0.89
N GLY A 324 -14.85 21.15 -1.81
CA GLY A 324 -14.66 22.43 -2.46
C GLY A 324 -13.22 22.69 -2.88
N ILE A 325 -13.03 23.68 -3.74
CA ILE A 325 -11.73 24.04 -4.33
C ILE A 325 -11.33 25.48 -4.00
N GLN A 326 -10.03 25.69 -3.81
CA GLN A 326 -9.40 27.00 -3.75
C GLN A 326 -8.85 27.40 -5.12
N HIS A 327 -9.30 28.55 -5.64
CA HIS A 327 -8.83 29.08 -6.92
C HIS A 327 -7.64 30.03 -6.73
N PRO A 328 -6.56 29.91 -7.53
CA PRO A 328 -5.46 30.86 -7.50
C PRO A 328 -5.94 32.31 -7.65
N GLY A 329 -5.53 33.18 -6.72
CA GLY A 329 -5.87 34.60 -6.70
C GLY A 329 -7.30 34.94 -6.23
N ALA A 330 -8.14 33.95 -5.91
CA ALA A 330 -9.52 34.20 -5.48
C ALA A 330 -9.68 34.31 -3.95
N ASN A 331 -8.67 33.89 -3.16
CA ASN A 331 -8.63 34.00 -1.70
C ASN A 331 -9.84 33.38 -0.98
N GLY A 332 -10.15 32.12 -1.30
CA GLY A 332 -11.24 31.39 -0.67
C GLY A 332 -11.35 29.95 -1.16
N GLN A 333 -12.40 29.26 -0.72
CA GLN A 333 -12.82 27.94 -1.14
C GLN A 333 -14.30 27.91 -1.51
N TRP A 334 -14.61 27.30 -2.65
CA TRP A 334 -15.97 27.18 -3.19
C TRP A 334 -16.39 25.71 -3.24
N PRO A 335 -17.60 25.36 -2.77
CA PRO A 335 -18.17 24.03 -2.89
C PRO A 335 -18.63 23.76 -4.34
N HIS A 336 -17.67 23.65 -5.26
CA HIS A 336 -17.93 23.61 -6.71
C HIS A 336 -18.72 22.39 -7.16
N LEU A 337 -18.62 21.27 -6.44
CA LEU A 337 -19.34 20.04 -6.74
C LEU A 337 -20.74 19.95 -6.12
N ASP A 338 -21.16 20.89 -5.26
CA ASP A 338 -22.46 20.79 -4.58
C ASP A 338 -23.64 20.78 -5.54
N ALA A 339 -23.53 21.43 -6.71
CA ALA A 339 -24.55 21.36 -7.75
C ALA A 339 -24.72 19.91 -8.27
N LEU A 340 -23.61 19.18 -8.46
CA LEU A 340 -23.62 17.77 -8.84
C LEU A 340 -24.13 16.89 -7.70
N TRP A 341 -23.68 17.13 -6.47
CA TRP A 341 -24.10 16.39 -5.28
C TRP A 341 -25.57 16.57 -4.95
N ALA A 342 -26.16 17.73 -5.26
CA ALA A 342 -27.59 17.97 -5.13
C ALA A 342 -28.42 17.35 -6.27
N ASP A 343 -27.82 17.10 -7.43
CA ASP A 343 -28.53 16.61 -8.63
C ASP A 343 -29.29 15.31 -8.39
N THR A 344 -30.54 15.22 -8.81
CA THR A 344 -31.40 14.05 -8.58
C THR A 344 -30.93 12.77 -9.29
N ASN A 345 -30.03 12.89 -10.27
CA ASN A 345 -29.43 11.78 -11.00
C ASN A 345 -28.16 11.23 -10.33
N ILE A 346 -27.63 11.92 -9.32
CA ILE A 346 -26.55 11.43 -8.45
C ILE A 346 -27.18 10.86 -7.19
N ASP A 347 -26.86 9.61 -6.86
CA ASP A 347 -27.50 8.87 -5.77
C ASP A 347 -26.63 8.75 -4.51
N VAL A 348 -25.32 8.97 -4.64
CA VAL A 348 -24.32 8.89 -3.58
C VAL A 348 -23.29 10.01 -3.79
N VAL A 349 -22.70 10.54 -2.73
CA VAL A 349 -21.55 11.44 -2.82
C VAL A 349 -20.28 10.59 -2.75
N GLY A 350 -19.64 10.39 -3.90
CA GLY A 350 -18.45 9.56 -4.02
C GLY A 350 -17.16 10.36 -3.90
N LEU A 351 -16.18 9.80 -3.19
CA LEU A 351 -14.81 10.30 -3.17
C LEU A 351 -13.79 9.16 -3.08
N ASP A 352 -12.61 9.42 -3.61
CA ASP A 352 -11.43 8.58 -3.44
C ASP A 352 -10.72 9.05 -2.15
N ASN A 353 -10.98 8.41 -1.02
CA ASN A 353 -10.58 8.86 0.32
C ASN A 353 -9.16 8.44 0.70
N TYR A 354 -8.21 9.31 0.39
CA TYR A 354 -6.81 9.19 0.77
C TYR A 354 -6.36 10.19 1.84
N LEU A 355 -7.26 10.54 2.77
CA LEU A 355 -6.94 11.46 3.87
C LEU A 355 -5.94 10.83 4.86
N PRO A 356 -4.95 11.58 5.36
CA PRO A 356 -3.88 11.05 6.20
C PRO A 356 -4.42 10.52 7.53
N LEU A 357 -3.90 9.40 8.03
CA LEU A 357 -4.22 8.87 9.36
C LEU A 357 -3.09 9.09 10.37
N SER A 358 -1.98 9.70 9.93
CA SER A 358 -0.83 9.96 10.77
C SER A 358 -0.01 11.16 10.32
N ASP A 359 0.88 11.63 11.18
CA ASP A 359 1.93 12.60 10.85
C ASP A 359 3.24 12.24 11.57
N TRP A 360 3.66 10.98 11.42
CA TRP A 360 4.88 10.45 12.04
C TRP A 360 6.13 10.91 11.32
N THR A 361 7.16 11.33 12.06
CA THR A 361 8.49 11.61 11.50
C THR A 361 9.45 10.45 11.77
N THR A 362 10.67 10.54 11.23
CA THR A 362 11.80 9.75 11.74
C THR A 362 12.21 10.20 13.15
N GLY A 363 13.13 9.47 13.79
CA GLY A 363 13.65 9.83 15.12
C GLY A 363 12.67 9.49 16.24
N ASP A 364 12.25 10.49 17.01
CA ASP A 364 11.34 10.34 18.15
C ASP A 364 9.85 10.25 17.76
N GLY A 365 9.54 10.35 16.46
CA GLY A 365 8.18 10.32 15.93
C GLY A 365 7.49 11.67 15.84
N GLY A 366 8.16 12.75 16.23
CA GLY A 366 7.70 14.12 15.99
C GLY A 366 6.53 14.54 16.88
N LEU A 367 5.69 15.46 16.40
CA LEU A 367 4.60 16.03 17.19
C LEU A 367 3.54 15.02 17.63
N ASP A 368 3.21 14.01 16.83
CA ASP A 368 2.23 13.00 17.20
C ASP A 368 2.74 12.13 18.36
N ALA A 369 4.01 11.71 18.32
CA ALA A 369 4.62 11.00 19.44
C ALA A 369 4.69 11.87 20.70
N ARG A 370 5.04 13.16 20.56
CA ARG A 370 5.11 14.11 21.68
C ARG A 370 3.74 14.45 22.28
N SER A 371 2.68 14.39 21.47
CA SER A 371 1.31 14.70 21.89
C SER A 371 0.47 13.45 22.22
N TRP A 372 1.12 12.28 22.28
CA TRP A 372 0.49 10.98 22.52
C TRP A 372 -0.43 10.95 23.75
N LEU A 373 0.10 11.39 24.90
CA LEU A 373 -0.63 11.39 26.17
C LEU A 373 -1.46 12.68 26.39
N ALA A 374 -1.25 13.71 25.57
CA ALA A 374 -1.96 14.98 25.73
C ALA A 374 -3.45 14.77 25.45
N PRO A 375 -4.38 15.33 26.26
CA PRO A 375 -5.81 15.08 26.10
C PRO A 375 -6.30 15.41 24.69
N ARG A 376 -7.11 14.51 24.12
CA ARG A 376 -7.73 14.75 22.83
C ARG A 376 -8.68 15.97 22.93
N PRO A 377 -8.75 16.83 21.88
CA PRO A 377 -9.78 17.85 21.79
C PRO A 377 -11.18 17.32 22.12
N SER A 378 -11.89 18.02 23.00
CA SER A 378 -13.29 17.77 23.32
C SER A 378 -14.05 19.09 23.38
N GLY A 379 -15.32 19.08 22.97
CA GLY A 379 -16.18 20.28 22.95
C GLY A 379 -16.29 20.93 21.57
N ALA A 380 -16.26 22.26 21.52
CA ALA A 380 -16.49 23.03 20.31
C ALA A 380 -15.34 22.89 19.29
N TRP A 381 -15.70 22.77 18.01
CA TRP A 381 -14.75 22.87 16.91
C TRP A 381 -14.66 24.34 16.43
N PRO A 382 -13.49 24.83 15.99
CA PRO A 382 -12.19 24.14 16.05
C PRO A 382 -11.58 24.16 17.46
N PRO A 383 -10.71 23.18 17.78
CA PRO A 383 -9.95 23.22 19.03
C PRO A 383 -9.01 24.42 19.09
N SER A 384 -8.64 24.83 20.31
CA SER A 384 -7.61 25.87 20.48
C SER A 384 -6.23 25.35 20.03
N PRO A 385 -5.33 26.24 19.59
CA PRO A 385 -3.98 25.86 19.17
C PRO A 385 -3.19 25.05 20.21
N THR A 386 -3.49 25.24 21.50
CA THR A 386 -2.82 24.54 22.61
C THR A 386 -3.21 23.07 22.71
N ILE A 387 -4.43 22.69 22.29
CA ILE A 387 -4.95 21.32 22.48
C ILE A 387 -5.13 20.55 21.18
N MET A 388 -5.08 21.23 20.01
CA MET A 388 -5.42 20.64 18.71
C MET A 388 -4.59 19.40 18.32
N SER A 389 -3.38 19.24 18.88
CA SER A 389 -2.48 18.12 18.61
C SER A 389 -2.65 16.94 19.58
N GLY A 390 -3.44 17.07 20.65
CA GLY A 390 -3.58 16.01 21.65
C GLY A 390 -4.26 14.76 21.11
N LEU A 391 -3.73 13.58 21.44
CA LEU A 391 -4.23 12.28 20.97
C LEU A 391 -5.01 11.50 22.04
N GLY A 392 -4.77 11.78 23.33
CA GLY A 392 -5.47 11.16 24.46
C GLY A 392 -5.23 9.66 24.59
N LEU A 393 -4.07 9.18 24.14
CA LEU A 393 -3.73 7.77 24.11
C LEU A 393 -2.96 7.35 25.37
N SER A 394 -2.78 6.04 25.53
CA SER A 394 -1.99 5.44 26.61
C SER A 394 -0.94 4.50 26.05
N GLY A 395 0.01 4.08 26.88
CA GLY A 395 1.12 3.23 26.44
C GLY A 395 2.19 3.96 25.61
N PRO A 396 3.17 3.22 25.07
CA PRO A 396 4.24 3.81 24.26
C PRO A 396 3.72 4.34 22.92
N PRO A 397 4.15 5.53 22.46
CA PRO A 397 3.81 6.06 21.14
C PRO A 397 4.25 5.13 20.01
N THR A 398 3.35 4.85 19.08
CA THR A 398 3.64 4.03 17.90
C THR A 398 2.66 4.33 16.77
N PRO A 399 3.10 4.36 15.50
CA PRO A 399 2.19 4.50 14.35
C PRO A 399 1.28 3.26 14.19
N TYR A 400 1.65 2.13 14.79
CA TYR A 400 0.94 0.85 14.68
C TYR A 400 -0.21 0.68 15.70
N ALA A 401 -0.59 1.72 16.45
CA ALA A 401 -1.71 1.61 17.39
C ALA A 401 -3.05 1.83 16.67
N LEU A 402 -3.94 0.83 16.70
CA LEU A 402 -5.30 0.99 16.15
C LEU A 402 -6.06 2.20 16.74
N PRO A 403 -6.04 2.47 18.06
CA PRO A 403 -6.68 3.67 18.60
C PRO A 403 -6.13 4.99 18.04
N TYR A 404 -4.85 5.03 17.68
CA TYR A 404 -4.23 6.20 17.05
C TYR A 404 -4.74 6.40 15.62
N LEU A 405 -4.71 5.35 14.79
CA LEU A 405 -5.19 5.42 13.41
C LEU A 405 -6.68 5.76 13.35
N LYS A 406 -7.52 5.07 14.15
CA LYS A 406 -8.95 5.38 14.29
C LYS A 406 -9.19 6.82 14.74
N GLY A 407 -8.37 7.30 15.67
CA GLY A 407 -8.47 8.65 16.18
C GLY A 407 -8.24 9.73 15.13
N ASN A 408 -7.50 9.43 14.06
CA ASN A 408 -7.21 10.38 13.00
C ASN A 408 -8.18 10.32 11.81
N ILE A 409 -9.18 9.44 11.81
CA ILE A 409 -10.21 9.38 10.74
C ILE A 409 -11.06 10.65 10.75
N GLU A 410 -11.62 11.02 11.91
CA GLU A 410 -12.22 12.33 12.18
C GLU A 410 -11.36 13.07 13.23
N GLY A 411 -10.11 13.35 12.86
CA GLY A 411 -9.11 13.96 13.73
C GLY A 411 -7.81 14.33 13.00
N GLY A 412 -6.93 15.05 13.70
CA GLY A 412 -5.59 15.36 13.20
C GLY A 412 -5.57 16.32 12.00
N GLU A 413 -4.64 16.08 11.07
CA GLU A 413 -4.48 16.87 9.85
C GLU A 413 -5.77 16.85 9.01
N LYS A 414 -6.15 17.99 8.43
CA LYS A 414 -7.39 18.19 7.66
C LYS A 414 -8.69 18.04 8.48
N TYR A 415 -8.59 18.01 9.81
CA TYR A 415 -9.73 18.08 10.73
C TYR A 415 -9.52 19.14 11.82
N HIS A 416 -8.48 19.00 12.64
CA HIS A 416 -8.14 19.95 13.70
C HIS A 416 -7.16 21.03 13.24
N TRP A 417 -6.23 20.65 12.35
CA TRP A 417 -5.13 21.50 11.90
C TRP A 417 -4.70 21.14 10.48
N TRP A 418 -3.86 21.97 9.88
CA TRP A 418 -3.30 21.80 8.54
C TRP A 418 -1.86 22.33 8.45
N TYR A 419 -1.16 21.97 7.38
CA TYR A 419 0.12 22.55 6.99
C TYR A 419 -0.08 23.43 5.75
N GLY A 420 0.48 24.65 5.76
CA GLY A 420 0.33 25.57 4.62
C GLY A 420 1.40 25.42 3.56
N ASP A 421 2.63 25.11 3.98
CA ASP A 421 3.70 24.70 3.09
C ASP A 421 4.11 23.25 3.37
N SER A 422 3.92 22.38 2.39
CA SER A 422 4.24 20.94 2.47
C SER A 422 4.73 20.43 1.13
N VAL A 423 6.00 20.67 0.82
CA VAL A 423 6.65 20.08 -0.37
C VAL A 423 7.33 18.77 0.00
N ASN A 424 7.10 17.72 -0.80
CA ASN A 424 7.86 16.48 -0.76
C ASN A 424 8.98 16.59 -1.80
N ALA A 425 10.22 16.77 -1.37
CA ALA A 425 11.37 16.98 -2.24
C ALA A 425 11.98 15.68 -2.80
N GLY A 426 11.29 14.55 -2.63
CA GLY A 426 11.77 13.23 -3.02
C GLY A 426 12.79 12.65 -2.04
N PRO A 427 13.52 11.59 -2.45
CA PRO A 427 14.51 10.94 -1.60
C PRO A 427 15.69 11.88 -1.27
N GLY A 428 15.95 12.08 0.02
CA GLY A 428 17.05 12.91 0.51
C GLY A 428 17.54 12.45 1.88
N LEU A 429 18.67 12.99 2.35
CA LEU A 429 19.16 12.69 3.70
C LEU A 429 18.16 13.17 4.75
N ASP A 430 17.94 12.34 5.77
CA ASP A 430 17.04 12.64 6.87
C ASP A 430 17.48 13.94 7.58
N PRO A 431 16.64 14.99 7.58
CA PRO A 431 16.97 16.26 8.23
C PRO A 431 17.05 16.13 9.77
N ASN A 432 16.57 15.02 10.35
CA ASN A 432 16.73 14.71 11.77
C ASN A 432 18.09 14.07 12.11
N GLY A 433 18.98 13.87 11.14
CA GLY A 433 20.36 13.43 11.36
C GLY A 433 20.50 11.94 11.66
N SER A 434 19.64 11.08 11.10
CA SER A 434 19.69 9.62 11.27
C SER A 434 20.59 8.90 10.26
N ASP A 435 21.22 9.63 9.33
CA ASP A 435 21.94 9.10 8.15
C ASP A 435 21.10 8.21 7.21
N LEU A 436 19.79 8.12 7.44
CA LEU A 436 18.86 7.45 6.54
C LEU A 436 18.56 8.34 5.33
N THR A 437 18.18 7.69 4.23
CA THR A 437 17.50 8.37 3.12
C THR A 437 16.00 8.30 3.37
N VAL A 438 15.30 9.42 3.24
CA VAL A 438 13.85 9.54 3.47
C VAL A 438 13.18 10.38 2.40
N SER A 439 11.86 10.27 2.28
CA SER A 439 11.06 11.27 1.57
C SER A 439 11.09 12.60 2.30
N LEU A 440 11.86 13.54 1.77
CA LEU A 440 12.21 14.78 2.43
C LEU A 440 11.01 15.73 2.45
N ALA A 441 10.45 15.94 3.64
CA ALA A 441 9.52 17.03 3.88
C ALA A 441 10.25 18.38 3.88
N GLN A 442 9.59 19.42 3.40
CA GLN A 442 10.04 20.81 3.50
C GLN A 442 8.96 21.70 4.16
N GLY A 443 9.26 22.99 4.30
CA GLY A 443 8.30 23.98 4.78
C GLY A 443 7.82 23.74 6.21
N ASP A 444 6.54 24.00 6.43
CA ASP A 444 5.91 23.86 7.75
C ASP A 444 5.93 22.41 8.24
N ARG A 445 5.83 21.44 7.33
CA ARG A 445 5.89 20.02 7.72
C ARG A 445 7.25 19.61 8.24
N LEU A 446 8.34 20.10 7.63
CA LEU A 446 9.70 19.91 8.14
C LEU A 446 9.87 20.54 9.53
N ALA A 447 9.37 21.78 9.68
CA ALA A 447 9.43 22.49 10.96
C ALA A 447 8.42 21.95 12.00
N GLN A 448 7.52 21.06 11.58
CA GLN A 448 6.33 20.63 12.31
C GLN A 448 5.49 21.80 12.85
N VAL A 449 5.30 22.86 12.06
CA VAL A 449 4.48 24.04 12.43
C VAL A 449 3.05 23.84 11.92
N ARG A 450 2.14 23.44 12.80
CA ARG A 450 0.73 23.20 12.47
C ARG A 450 -0.10 24.48 12.60
N SER A 451 -1.00 24.71 11.66
CA SER A 451 -1.96 25.81 11.69
C SER A 451 -3.34 25.32 12.12
N ALA A 452 -3.99 26.04 13.04
CA ALA A 452 -5.36 25.75 13.44
C ALA A 452 -6.36 26.29 12.40
N TYR A 453 -7.53 25.66 12.30
CA TYR A 453 -8.68 26.28 11.63
C TYR A 453 -9.32 27.36 12.53
N ALA A 454 -10.09 28.27 11.93
CA ALA A 454 -10.91 29.25 12.63
C ALA A 454 -12.39 28.84 12.67
N PRO A 455 -13.22 29.44 13.54
CA PRO A 455 -14.66 29.17 13.57
C PRO A 455 -15.33 29.40 12.21
N ASN A 456 -16.28 28.53 11.85
CA ASN A 456 -17.00 28.55 10.57
C ASN A 456 -16.12 28.26 9.32
N GLN A 457 -15.01 27.53 9.49
CA GLN A 457 -14.11 27.10 8.41
C GLN A 457 -14.15 25.60 8.13
N GLU A 458 -15.18 24.88 8.57
CA GLU A 458 -15.30 23.43 8.42
C GLU A 458 -15.17 22.97 6.97
N LEU A 459 -15.61 23.80 6.00
CA LEU A 459 -15.44 23.53 4.57
C LEU A 459 -13.97 23.32 4.17
N LEU A 460 -13.02 23.98 4.85
CA LEU A 460 -11.58 23.88 4.59
C LEU A 460 -10.94 22.61 5.18
N ALA A 461 -11.69 21.84 5.96
CA ALA A 461 -11.21 20.68 6.69
C ALA A 461 -11.80 19.40 6.08
N ASN A 462 -11.11 18.83 5.09
CA ASN A 462 -11.62 17.71 4.26
C ASN A 462 -12.06 16.44 5.02
N LYS A 463 -11.71 16.29 6.31
CA LYS A 463 -12.19 15.19 7.17
C LYS A 463 -13.48 15.53 7.93
N GLN A 464 -14.06 16.71 7.73
CA GLN A 464 -15.32 17.14 8.34
C GLN A 464 -16.54 16.46 7.70
N PHE A 465 -16.48 15.13 7.52
CA PHE A 465 -17.52 14.32 6.88
C PHE A 465 -18.89 14.54 7.51
N ARG A 466 -18.94 14.50 8.85
CA ARG A 466 -20.17 14.64 9.62
C ARG A 466 -20.74 16.05 9.56
N TRP A 467 -19.91 17.08 9.62
CA TRP A 467 -20.37 18.46 9.47
C TRP A 467 -20.90 18.68 8.05
N TRP A 468 -20.14 18.30 7.02
CA TRP A 468 -20.52 18.47 5.62
C TRP A 468 -21.85 17.77 5.33
N TRP A 469 -21.98 16.51 5.77
CA TRP A 469 -23.22 15.77 5.58
C TRP A 469 -24.43 16.39 6.29
N LYS A 470 -24.24 17.03 7.46
CA LYS A 470 -25.33 17.58 8.29
C LYS A 470 -25.61 19.07 8.07
N SER A 471 -24.79 19.78 7.31
CA SER A 471 -24.83 21.24 7.29
C SER A 471 -25.15 21.78 5.90
N PRO A 472 -25.86 22.92 5.80
CA PRO A 472 -25.90 23.66 4.56
C PRO A 472 -24.53 24.27 4.27
N HIS A 473 -24.09 24.24 3.01
CA HIS A 473 -22.77 24.76 2.63
C HIS A 473 -22.85 26.17 2.08
N ARG A 474 -21.77 26.94 2.26
CA ARG A 474 -21.57 28.28 1.69
C ARG A 474 -20.13 28.41 1.27
N ALA A 475 -19.85 29.21 0.24
CA ALA A 475 -18.48 29.55 -0.11
C ALA A 475 -17.82 30.33 1.04
N ILE A 476 -16.52 30.09 1.24
CA ILE A 476 -15.70 30.80 2.22
C ILE A 476 -14.68 31.62 1.46
N TYR A 477 -14.67 32.93 1.61
CA TYR A 477 -13.66 33.77 0.95
C TYR A 477 -13.45 35.09 1.67
N ASP A 478 -12.25 35.66 1.48
CA ASP A 478 -11.95 37.03 1.90
C ASP A 478 -12.47 38.03 0.86
N ALA A 479 -13.39 38.89 1.26
CA ALA A 479 -13.93 39.95 0.41
C ALA A 479 -13.16 41.28 0.54
N GLY A 480 -12.07 41.32 1.31
CA GLY A 480 -11.30 42.54 1.59
C GLY A 480 -11.97 43.50 2.57
N ASP A 481 -12.98 43.05 3.31
CA ASP A 481 -13.73 43.83 4.31
C ASP A 481 -13.15 43.72 5.74
N GLY A 482 -12.00 43.06 5.88
CA GLY A 482 -11.31 42.87 7.17
C GLY A 482 -11.85 41.69 8.01
N GLN A 483 -12.82 40.92 7.52
CA GLN A 483 -13.35 39.74 8.22
C GLN A 483 -12.61 38.44 7.84
N GLY A 484 -11.76 38.48 6.82
CA GLY A 484 -11.00 37.32 6.35
C GLY A 484 -11.89 36.24 5.74
N TRP A 485 -11.45 34.99 5.87
CA TRP A 485 -12.08 33.81 5.30
C TRP A 485 -13.25 33.34 6.16
N ILE A 486 -14.44 33.88 5.86
CA ILE A 486 -15.71 33.51 6.51
C ILE A 486 -16.73 33.03 5.46
N PRO A 487 -17.76 32.27 5.87
CA PRO A 487 -18.86 31.90 4.98
C PRO A 487 -19.61 33.13 4.46
N ARG A 488 -19.88 33.18 3.15
CA ARG A 488 -20.55 34.29 2.47
C ARG A 488 -21.62 33.80 1.50
N GLY A 489 -22.58 34.69 1.21
CA GLY A 489 -23.65 34.42 0.25
C GLY A 489 -24.73 33.46 0.75
N ALA A 490 -25.56 33.01 -0.18
CA ALA A 490 -26.59 32.01 0.07
C ALA A 490 -25.98 30.60 0.24
N ALA A 491 -26.76 29.67 0.79
CA ALA A 491 -26.36 28.27 0.83
C ALA A 491 -26.41 27.65 -0.58
N THR A 492 -25.62 26.60 -0.82
CA THR A 492 -25.68 25.82 -2.07
C THR A 492 -26.97 25.00 -2.16
N GLN A 493 -27.13 24.25 -3.25
CA GLN A 493 -28.23 23.31 -3.43
C GLN A 493 -28.13 22.05 -2.55
N TRP A 494 -27.01 21.83 -1.85
CA TRP A 494 -26.86 20.66 -0.99
C TRP A 494 -27.90 20.66 0.14
N ALA A 495 -28.72 19.62 0.16
CA ALA A 495 -29.65 19.36 1.23
C ALA A 495 -29.00 18.46 2.29
N PRO A 496 -28.87 18.91 3.55
CA PRO A 496 -28.31 18.09 4.62
C PRO A 496 -28.94 16.71 4.72
N GLN A 497 -28.09 15.70 4.87
CA GLN A 497 -28.44 14.30 5.08
C GLN A 497 -29.27 13.67 3.94
N SER A 498 -29.29 14.31 2.75
CA SER A 498 -30.10 13.85 1.62
C SER A 498 -29.54 12.60 0.94
N LYS A 499 -28.22 12.39 0.98
CA LYS A 499 -27.52 11.28 0.33
C LYS A 499 -26.37 10.77 1.21
N PRO A 500 -26.01 9.48 1.13
CA PRO A 500 -24.85 8.96 1.84
C PRO A 500 -23.55 9.37 1.14
N LEU A 501 -22.45 9.39 1.88
CA LEU A 501 -21.09 9.38 1.35
C LEU A 501 -20.68 7.94 0.98
N ALA A 502 -19.80 7.76 0.02
CA ALA A 502 -19.07 6.50 -0.18
C ALA A 502 -17.61 6.79 -0.50
N PHE A 503 -16.71 6.13 0.22
CA PHE A 503 -15.29 6.07 -0.12
C PHE A 503 -15.13 5.09 -1.28
N ILE A 504 -15.47 5.57 -2.47
CA ILE A 504 -15.44 4.80 -3.72
C ILE A 504 -14.09 4.11 -3.81
N GLU A 505 -13.03 4.84 -3.51
CA GLU A 505 -11.68 4.35 -3.31
C GLU A 505 -11.18 4.70 -1.91
N TYR A 506 -10.41 3.82 -1.31
CA TYR A 506 -9.51 4.13 -0.20
C TYR A 506 -8.40 3.08 -0.18
N GLY A 507 -7.21 3.47 0.25
CA GLY A 507 -6.05 2.61 0.23
C GLY A 507 -4.93 3.19 1.08
N TYR A 508 -3.96 2.33 1.39
CA TYR A 508 -2.75 2.74 2.10
C TYR A 508 -1.58 2.01 1.46
N PRO A 509 -0.56 2.72 0.96
CA PRO A 509 0.58 2.07 0.36
C PRO A 509 1.31 1.24 1.40
N ALA A 510 1.77 0.05 0.98
CA ALA A 510 2.57 -0.85 1.82
C ALA A 510 4.02 -0.35 1.96
N THR A 511 4.16 0.91 2.33
CA THR A 511 5.42 1.63 2.54
C THR A 511 5.45 2.14 3.98
N ASP A 512 6.63 2.20 4.59
CA ASP A 512 6.87 2.86 5.86
C ASP A 512 6.19 4.24 5.87
N LYS A 513 5.40 4.52 6.91
CA LYS A 513 4.58 5.74 7.02
C LYS A 513 3.54 5.93 5.91
N GLY A 514 3.04 4.84 5.32
CA GLY A 514 1.92 4.82 4.36
C GLY A 514 0.74 5.71 4.76
N THR A 515 0.44 5.77 6.06
CA THR A 515 -0.67 6.54 6.63
C THR A 515 -0.43 8.06 6.69
N ASN A 516 0.80 8.56 6.49
CA ASN A 516 1.08 10.00 6.47
C ASN A 516 0.56 10.70 5.22
N GLN A 517 0.55 9.96 4.10
CA GLN A 517 0.13 10.48 2.81
C GLN A 517 -0.41 9.32 1.97
N PRO A 518 -1.61 8.81 2.29
CA PRO A 518 -2.16 7.63 1.60
C PRO A 518 -2.33 7.84 0.09
N ASN A 519 -2.41 9.09 -0.37
CA ASN A 519 -2.66 9.45 -1.76
C ASN A 519 -1.44 9.36 -2.70
N VAL A 520 -0.25 8.99 -2.20
CA VAL A 520 0.95 8.90 -3.04
C VAL A 520 1.39 7.47 -3.24
N PHE A 521 1.66 7.14 -4.50
CA PHE A 521 2.04 5.80 -4.93
C PHE A 521 3.42 5.83 -5.57
N PHE A 522 4.24 4.85 -5.24
CA PHE A 522 5.54 4.69 -5.87
C PHE A 522 5.42 3.89 -7.17
N ASP A 523 5.69 4.55 -8.29
CA ASP A 523 5.88 3.94 -9.61
C ASP A 523 7.07 4.61 -10.29
N ALA A 524 8.18 3.89 -10.47
CA ALA A 524 9.40 4.48 -11.01
C ALA A 524 9.26 5.08 -12.42
N LYS A 525 8.20 4.75 -13.18
CA LYS A 525 7.98 5.25 -14.55
C LYS A 525 7.14 6.52 -14.62
N SER A 526 6.36 6.84 -13.59
CA SER A 526 5.38 7.94 -13.60
C SER A 526 5.99 9.25 -13.08
N SER A 527 5.58 10.38 -13.66
CA SER A 527 5.90 11.71 -13.13
C SER A 527 5.16 12.03 -11.82
N GLU A 528 4.13 11.26 -11.46
CA GLU A 528 3.36 11.41 -10.22
C GLU A 528 3.90 10.51 -9.10
N SER A 529 5.03 9.84 -9.33
CA SER A 529 5.65 8.93 -8.38
C SER A 529 6.18 9.65 -7.14
N ALA A 530 5.71 9.21 -5.97
CA ALA A 530 6.20 9.68 -4.70
C ALA A 530 6.01 8.60 -3.62
N THR A 531 6.63 8.81 -2.47
CA THR A 531 6.34 8.05 -1.26
C THR A 531 5.98 9.01 -0.14
N PRO A 532 5.21 8.55 0.87
CA PRO A 532 4.73 9.43 1.94
C PRO A 532 5.85 10.20 2.63
N TYR A 533 5.54 11.39 3.17
CA TYR A 533 6.51 12.15 3.95
C TYR A 533 7.19 11.29 5.01
N TRP A 534 8.51 11.44 5.13
CA TRP A 534 9.37 10.74 6.08
C TRP A 534 9.53 9.22 5.85
N SER A 535 8.96 8.66 4.78
CA SER A 535 9.15 7.24 4.44
C SER A 535 10.63 6.94 4.26
N ILE A 536 11.13 5.86 4.86
CA ILE A 536 12.52 5.44 4.74
C ILE A 536 12.75 4.77 3.39
N TRP A 537 13.91 5.06 2.79
CA TRP A 537 14.42 4.41 1.59
C TRP A 537 15.65 3.57 1.92
N ARG A 538 15.73 2.35 1.41
CA ARG A 538 16.85 1.43 1.62
C ARG A 538 17.68 1.25 0.36
N PRO A 539 19.00 1.11 0.48
CA PRO A 539 19.84 0.78 -0.66
C PRO A 539 19.46 -0.60 -1.20
N VAL A 540 19.44 -0.74 -2.53
CA VAL A 540 19.16 -2.02 -3.21
C VAL A 540 20.42 -2.58 -3.88
N PRO A 541 20.56 -3.92 -3.97
CA PRO A 541 21.65 -4.53 -4.73
C PRO A 541 21.67 -4.03 -6.18
N GLY A 542 22.86 -3.70 -6.69
CA GLY A 542 23.02 -3.09 -8.02
C GLY A 542 23.04 -1.56 -8.02
N GLY A 543 22.83 -0.91 -6.87
CA GLY A 543 22.86 0.54 -6.70
C GLY A 543 21.46 1.16 -6.74
N GLY A 544 21.32 2.35 -6.15
CA GLY A 544 20.04 3.04 -6.01
C GLY A 544 19.33 2.75 -4.69
N TYR A 545 18.07 3.20 -4.59
CA TYR A 545 17.23 3.08 -3.40
C TYR A 545 15.83 2.60 -3.75
N ALA A 546 15.21 1.85 -2.84
CA ALA A 546 13.79 1.49 -2.88
C ALA A 546 13.09 1.89 -1.57
N PRO A 547 11.79 2.23 -1.61
CA PRO A 547 11.03 2.51 -0.41
C PRO A 547 11.00 1.30 0.53
N LEU A 548 11.04 1.56 1.84
CA LEU A 548 10.89 0.52 2.84
C LEU A 548 9.45 0.00 2.82
N ARG A 549 9.27 -1.25 2.43
CA ARG A 549 7.97 -1.93 2.50
C ARG A 549 7.51 -2.12 3.96
N ASP A 550 6.23 -1.85 4.20
CA ASP A 550 5.55 -2.09 5.49
C ASP A 550 4.09 -2.55 5.25
N ASP A 551 3.88 -3.86 5.29
CA ASP A 551 2.54 -4.44 5.13
C ASP A 551 1.67 -4.27 6.39
N THR A 552 2.30 -4.13 7.55
CA THR A 552 1.60 -4.07 8.84
C THR A 552 0.85 -2.74 8.95
N ILE A 553 1.49 -1.62 8.66
CA ILE A 553 0.84 -0.31 8.77
C ILE A 553 -0.33 -0.20 7.81
N ALA A 554 -0.19 -0.69 6.57
CA ALA A 554 -1.26 -0.73 5.58
C ALA A 554 -2.44 -1.58 6.08
N SER A 555 -2.18 -2.79 6.57
CA SER A 555 -3.21 -3.68 7.13
C SER A 555 -3.93 -3.06 8.32
N LEU A 556 -3.21 -2.43 9.26
CA LEU A 556 -3.81 -1.81 10.44
C LEU A 556 -4.63 -0.57 10.09
N ALA A 557 -4.22 0.19 9.07
CA ALA A 557 -4.97 1.33 8.57
C ALA A 557 -6.29 0.91 7.90
N LEU A 558 -6.27 -0.14 7.09
CA LEU A 558 -7.47 -0.74 6.52
C LEU A 558 -8.42 -1.26 7.61
N GLN A 559 -7.88 -1.94 8.62
CA GLN A 559 -8.66 -2.40 9.77
C GLN A 559 -9.26 -1.22 10.55
N ALA A 560 -8.48 -0.16 10.80
CA ALA A 560 -8.96 1.04 11.49
C ALA A 560 -10.11 1.70 10.74
N MET A 561 -10.00 1.87 9.42
CA MET A 561 -11.07 2.42 8.58
C MET A 561 -12.34 1.57 8.64
N TYR A 562 -12.20 0.26 8.49
CA TYR A 562 -13.34 -0.65 8.55
C TYR A 562 -14.03 -0.61 9.93
N GLU A 563 -13.28 -0.82 11.01
CA GLU A 563 -13.85 -0.90 12.36
C GLU A 563 -14.49 0.43 12.78
N TYR A 564 -13.86 1.56 12.46
CA TYR A 564 -14.41 2.88 12.81
C TYR A 564 -15.82 3.08 12.24
N TRP A 565 -16.01 2.82 10.95
CA TRP A 565 -17.29 3.05 10.28
C TRP A 565 -18.30 1.93 10.45
N THR A 566 -17.87 0.68 10.68
CA THR A 566 -18.80 -0.47 10.68
C THR A 566 -19.05 -1.08 12.06
N SER A 567 -18.11 -0.91 13.00
CA SER A 567 -18.07 -1.68 14.25
C SER A 567 -18.10 -0.78 15.49
N ASP A 568 -17.44 0.37 15.46
CA ASP A 568 -17.25 1.25 16.63
C ASP A 568 -18.42 2.22 16.85
N GLY A 569 -19.44 2.20 15.99
CA GLY A 569 -20.65 3.03 16.12
C GLY A 569 -20.51 4.47 15.64
N HIS A 570 -19.50 4.79 14.81
CA HIS A 570 -19.31 6.17 14.29
C HIS A 570 -20.13 6.50 13.03
N ASN A 571 -20.70 5.50 12.36
CA ASN A 571 -21.53 5.70 11.17
C ASN A 571 -22.99 6.00 11.57
N GLU A 572 -23.30 7.28 11.64
CA GLU A 572 -24.64 7.75 12.00
C GLU A 572 -25.65 7.48 10.88
N THR A 573 -26.94 7.44 11.23
CA THR A 573 -28.05 7.34 10.28
C THR A 573 -29.00 8.51 10.49
N SER A 574 -29.46 9.14 9.41
CA SER A 574 -30.38 10.27 9.45
C SER A 574 -31.77 9.81 9.90
N PRO A 575 -32.65 10.74 10.33
CA PRO A 575 -34.05 10.39 10.60
C PRO A 575 -34.80 9.75 9.41
N GLY A 576 -34.34 10.03 8.18
CA GLY A 576 -34.86 9.44 6.95
C GLY A 576 -34.25 8.08 6.58
N GLY A 577 -33.38 7.50 7.43
CA GLY A 577 -32.76 6.19 7.18
C GLY A 577 -31.54 6.23 6.26
N VAL A 578 -30.99 7.41 5.96
CA VAL A 578 -29.78 7.56 5.13
C VAL A 578 -28.55 7.43 6.04
N PRO A 579 -27.65 6.46 5.84
CA PRO A 579 -26.40 6.40 6.60
C PRO A 579 -25.47 7.54 6.18
N LEU A 580 -24.60 8.00 7.09
CA LEU A 580 -23.55 8.97 6.77
C LEU A 580 -22.60 8.40 5.71
N VAL A 581 -22.10 7.18 5.91
CA VAL A 581 -21.29 6.45 4.93
C VAL A 581 -22.01 5.17 4.51
N GLN A 582 -22.26 5.00 3.21
CA GLN A 582 -22.72 3.75 2.62
C GLN A 582 -21.52 2.80 2.43
N PHE A 583 -21.06 2.20 3.52
CA PHE A 583 -19.82 1.42 3.54
C PHE A 583 -19.85 0.18 2.63
N ALA A 584 -21.05 -0.34 2.31
CA ALA A 584 -21.19 -1.45 1.36
C ALA A 584 -20.75 -1.11 -0.07
N LEU A 585 -20.59 0.18 -0.41
CA LEU A 585 -20.06 0.65 -1.69
C LEU A 585 -18.60 1.10 -1.60
N CYS A 586 -17.98 1.05 -0.42
CA CYS A 586 -16.60 1.47 -0.24
C CYS A 586 -15.64 0.33 -0.63
N CYS A 587 -14.65 0.63 -1.48
CA CYS A 587 -13.76 -0.39 -2.03
C CYS A 587 -12.29 -0.05 -1.75
N VAL A 588 -11.57 -1.04 -1.21
CA VAL A 588 -10.12 -0.95 -0.99
C VAL A 588 -9.40 -1.00 -2.33
N TRP A 589 -8.45 -0.08 -2.54
CA TRP A 589 -7.45 -0.19 -3.59
C TRP A 589 -6.31 -1.09 -3.07
N ASN A 590 -6.04 -2.27 -3.62
CA ASN A 590 -6.78 -2.99 -4.65
C ASN A 590 -6.57 -4.52 -4.60
N TRP A 591 -7.43 -5.28 -5.31
CA TRP A 591 -7.27 -6.70 -5.62
C TRP A 591 -7.00 -6.89 -7.12
N ASP A 592 -6.11 -7.81 -7.48
CA ASP A 592 -5.66 -7.98 -8.87
C ASP A 592 -6.33 -9.19 -9.52
N ALA A 593 -6.85 -9.03 -10.74
CA ALA A 593 -7.41 -10.10 -11.54
C ALA A 593 -6.34 -11.08 -12.07
N ARG A 594 -5.06 -10.71 -11.99
CA ARG A 594 -3.94 -11.62 -12.19
C ARG A 594 -3.67 -12.33 -10.85
N PRO A 595 -3.86 -13.66 -10.78
CA PRO A 595 -3.87 -14.38 -9.51
C PRO A 595 -2.47 -14.43 -8.88
N PHE A 596 -2.44 -14.43 -7.56
CA PHE A 596 -1.22 -14.62 -6.79
C PHE A 596 -0.83 -16.11 -6.77
N PRO A 597 0.46 -16.47 -6.86
CA PRO A 597 1.63 -15.59 -6.88
C PRO A 597 2.12 -15.22 -8.29
N VAL A 598 1.39 -15.60 -9.34
CA VAL A 598 1.82 -15.39 -10.73
C VAL A 598 2.06 -13.92 -10.99
N PHE A 599 1.09 -13.07 -10.63
CA PHE A 599 1.40 -11.68 -10.33
C PHE A 599 1.78 -11.58 -8.84
N PRO A 600 2.93 -10.94 -8.50
CA PRO A 600 3.86 -10.22 -9.38
C PRO A 600 5.07 -11.04 -9.88
N ILE A 601 5.16 -12.35 -9.63
CA ILE A 601 6.39 -13.14 -9.92
C ILE A 601 6.79 -13.14 -11.40
N LEU A 602 5.83 -13.22 -12.34
CA LEU A 602 6.10 -13.16 -13.78
C LEU A 602 6.32 -11.72 -14.25
N SER A 603 7.27 -11.02 -13.65
CA SER A 603 7.58 -9.62 -13.93
C SER A 603 8.03 -9.34 -15.37
N GLY A 604 8.47 -10.36 -16.12
CA GLY A 604 8.74 -10.25 -17.56
C GLY A 604 7.47 -10.09 -18.43
N GLN A 605 6.29 -10.43 -17.89
CA GLN A 605 5.01 -10.32 -18.62
C GLN A 605 4.32 -8.98 -18.39
N TRP A 606 4.52 -8.37 -17.24
CA TRP A 606 3.82 -7.14 -16.84
C TRP A 606 4.79 -6.11 -16.29
N ALA A 607 4.84 -4.94 -16.94
CA ALA A 607 5.74 -3.85 -16.57
C ALA A 607 5.45 -3.24 -15.18
N ASP A 608 4.28 -3.47 -14.61
CA ASP A 608 3.84 -2.92 -13.32
C ASP A 608 4.09 -3.87 -12.12
N ALA A 609 4.68 -5.05 -12.34
CA ALA A 609 4.92 -6.02 -11.27
C ALA A 609 5.77 -5.46 -10.10
N GLY A 610 6.68 -4.53 -10.40
CA GLY A 610 7.49 -3.84 -9.38
C GLY A 610 6.66 -3.02 -8.39
N ASN A 611 5.52 -2.47 -8.83
CA ASN A 611 4.66 -1.61 -8.01
C ASN A 611 3.95 -2.41 -6.90
N TRP A 612 3.77 -3.73 -7.07
CA TRP A 612 3.15 -4.58 -6.05
C TRP A 612 3.92 -4.54 -4.73
N GLN A 613 5.24 -4.30 -4.69
CA GLN A 613 5.96 -4.36 -3.42
C GLN A 613 5.53 -3.27 -2.44
N THR A 614 5.29 -2.05 -2.93
CA THR A 614 5.15 -0.82 -2.11
C THR A 614 3.84 -0.08 -2.33
N GLY A 615 3.04 -0.44 -3.34
CA GLY A 615 1.70 0.09 -3.55
C GLY A 615 0.64 -0.61 -2.70
N ASP A 616 -0.63 -0.35 -3.02
CA ASP A 616 -1.75 -0.67 -2.12
C ASP A 616 -2.35 -2.07 -2.34
N TRP A 617 -1.83 -2.84 -3.31
CA TRP A 617 -2.27 -4.21 -3.58
C TRP A 617 -2.41 -5.01 -2.28
N ILE A 618 -3.58 -5.59 -2.02
CA ILE A 618 -3.76 -6.50 -0.88
C ILE A 618 -3.61 -7.97 -1.28
N THR A 619 -3.69 -8.28 -2.57
CA THR A 619 -3.55 -9.65 -3.12
C THR A 619 -2.25 -10.29 -2.66
N GLY A 620 -2.36 -11.44 -1.98
CA GLY A 620 -1.22 -12.24 -1.54
C GLY A 620 -0.42 -11.64 -0.36
N ARG A 621 -0.85 -10.53 0.23
CA ARG A 621 -0.25 -10.01 1.46
C ARG A 621 -0.87 -10.73 2.66
N VAL A 622 -0.02 -11.42 3.43
CA VAL A 622 -0.46 -12.05 4.67
C VAL A 622 -0.52 -10.97 5.74
N THR A 623 -1.71 -10.77 6.31
CA THR A 623 -1.95 -9.89 7.45
C THR A 623 -1.41 -10.53 8.73
N LEU A 624 -0.08 -10.57 8.86
CA LEU A 624 0.54 -10.87 10.14
C LEU A 624 0.92 -9.53 10.79
N PRO A 625 0.40 -9.21 11.99
CA PRO A 625 1.10 -8.24 12.83
C PRO A 625 2.55 -8.69 12.96
N PRO A 626 3.52 -7.76 13.09
CA PRO A 626 4.91 -8.12 13.28
C PRO A 626 4.94 -9.15 14.42
N PRO A 627 5.51 -10.34 14.19
CA PRO A 627 5.49 -11.36 15.21
C PRO A 627 6.03 -10.72 16.49
N PRO A 628 5.37 -10.91 17.65
CA PRO A 628 5.96 -10.49 18.90
C PRO A 628 7.40 -11.00 18.91
N PRO A 629 8.39 -10.18 19.33
CA PRO A 629 9.78 -10.58 19.32
C PRO A 629 9.86 -11.98 19.89
N SER A 630 10.45 -12.92 19.15
CA SER A 630 10.45 -14.33 19.53
C SER A 630 10.84 -14.41 21.00
N PRO A 631 10.06 -15.10 21.85
CA PRO A 631 10.47 -15.30 23.23
C PRO A 631 11.89 -15.88 23.20
N PRO A 632 12.75 -15.52 24.18
CA PRO A 632 14.06 -16.12 24.29
C PRO A 632 13.93 -17.64 24.10
N PRO A 633 14.74 -18.26 23.23
CA PRO A 633 14.58 -19.67 22.94
C PRO A 633 14.66 -20.46 24.25
N GLY A 634 13.61 -21.22 24.55
CA GLY A 634 13.50 -21.94 25.82
C GLY A 634 14.72 -22.83 26.07
N ILE A 635 15.08 -23.05 27.33
CA ILE A 635 16.25 -23.84 27.71
C ILE A 635 16.04 -25.31 27.27
N GLY A 636 16.44 -25.63 26.04
CA GLY A 636 16.15 -26.89 25.36
C GLY A 636 17.40 -27.54 24.73
N SER A 637 17.22 -28.73 24.17
CA SER A 637 18.27 -29.41 23.41
C SER A 637 18.37 -28.77 22.02
N PHE A 638 19.40 -27.95 21.81
CA PHE A 638 19.70 -27.40 20.48
C PHE A 638 20.67 -28.31 19.74
N ALA A 639 20.58 -28.31 18.40
CA ALA A 639 21.58 -28.95 17.56
C ALA A 639 22.95 -28.29 17.78
N THR A 640 24.04 -29.00 17.54
CA THR A 640 25.41 -28.45 17.64
C THR A 640 25.96 -28.23 16.24
N PHE A 641 26.56 -27.06 16.03
CA PHE A 641 27.25 -26.73 14.79
C PHE A 641 28.27 -27.82 14.46
N PRO A 642 28.28 -28.34 13.22
CA PRO A 642 29.07 -29.51 12.88
C PRO A 642 30.58 -29.24 13.02
N SER A 643 31.30 -30.24 13.52
CA SER A 643 32.76 -30.24 13.43
C SER A 643 33.18 -30.57 12.00
N LEU A 644 34.01 -29.70 11.42
CA LEU A 644 34.51 -29.79 10.06
C LEU A 644 36.05 -29.77 10.13
N ASP A 645 36.72 -30.79 9.59
CA ASP A 645 38.18 -30.97 9.65
C ASP A 645 38.93 -30.10 8.60
N ALA A 646 38.24 -29.11 8.03
CA ALA A 646 38.76 -28.20 7.05
C ALA A 646 40.05 -27.51 7.55
N LEU A 647 41.18 -27.81 6.89
CA LEU A 647 42.45 -27.13 7.13
C LEU A 647 42.30 -25.66 6.72
N ARG A 648 42.14 -24.80 7.74
CA ARG A 648 42.10 -23.31 7.71
C ARG A 648 40.71 -22.69 7.68
N ALA A 649 39.85 -23.03 8.66
CA ALA A 649 38.78 -22.12 9.02
C ALA A 649 39.36 -20.86 9.70
N THR A 650 39.11 -19.67 9.15
CA THR A 650 39.40 -18.41 9.87
C THR A 650 38.16 -17.98 10.64
N LEU A 651 38.34 -17.62 11.92
CA LEU A 651 37.27 -17.12 12.79
C LEU A 651 37.51 -15.63 13.08
N SER A 652 36.52 -14.79 12.77
CA SER A 652 36.42 -13.43 13.29
C SER A 652 35.30 -13.36 14.32
N ALA A 653 35.60 -12.88 15.53
CA ALA A 653 34.60 -12.58 16.54
C ALA A 653 34.45 -11.06 16.66
N ARG A 654 33.22 -10.55 16.53
CA ARG A 654 32.90 -9.12 16.50
C ARG A 654 31.88 -8.78 17.58
N PRO A 655 32.32 -8.36 18.79
CA PRO A 655 31.43 -7.78 19.78
C PRO A 655 30.88 -6.44 19.27
N ARG A 656 29.56 -6.28 19.24
CA ARG A 656 28.89 -5.02 18.87
C ARG A 656 27.94 -4.56 19.97
N PHE A 657 27.95 -3.26 20.21
CA PHE A 657 26.84 -2.58 20.86
C PHE A 657 26.06 -1.80 19.82
N ASP A 658 24.74 -1.77 19.94
CA ASP A 658 23.93 -0.74 19.31
C ASP A 658 23.82 0.38 20.34
N THR A 659 24.35 1.55 20.02
CA THR A 659 24.40 2.71 20.91
C THR A 659 23.82 3.87 20.15
N ASP A 660 22.73 4.42 20.66
CA ASP A 660 22.22 5.69 20.17
C ASP A 660 23.22 6.76 20.55
N ILE A 661 23.84 7.39 19.56
CA ILE A 661 24.78 8.48 19.75
C ILE A 661 24.10 9.74 19.23
N ALA A 662 23.93 10.72 20.11
CA ALA A 662 23.45 12.05 19.79
C ALA A 662 24.60 13.04 19.99
N ASP A 663 25.38 13.23 18.93
CA ASP A 663 26.46 14.22 18.89
C ASP A 663 25.89 15.64 18.82
N ARG A 664 26.55 16.58 19.50
CA ARG A 664 26.16 17.99 19.57
C ARG A 664 27.23 18.86 18.92
N VAL A 665 26.82 19.99 18.35
CA VAL A 665 27.69 20.96 17.67
C VAL A 665 28.84 21.47 18.55
N ALA A 666 28.68 21.47 19.87
CA ALA A 666 29.75 21.83 20.83
C ALA A 666 30.85 20.75 20.98
N GLY A 667 30.83 19.66 20.19
CA GLY A 667 31.74 18.52 20.30
C GLY A 667 31.43 17.57 21.48
N ARG A 668 30.29 17.77 22.16
CA ARG A 668 29.82 16.90 23.23
C ARG A 668 28.85 15.87 22.67
N SER A 669 28.91 14.65 23.17
CA SER A 669 28.02 13.56 22.75
C SER A 669 27.16 13.08 23.92
N SER A 670 25.88 12.81 23.65
CA SER A 670 25.05 12.00 24.54
C SER A 670 24.99 10.60 23.94
N ARG A 671 25.22 9.57 24.74
CA ARG A 671 25.28 8.19 24.28
C ARG A 671 24.34 7.35 25.13
N ARG A 672 23.49 6.56 24.49
CA ARG A 672 22.58 5.64 25.15
C ARG A 672 22.77 4.25 24.55
N PRO A 673 23.50 3.34 25.23
CA PRO A 673 23.62 1.97 24.75
C PRO A 673 22.25 1.29 24.82
N ARG A 674 21.80 0.70 23.71
CA ARG A 674 20.56 -0.10 23.66
C ARG A 674 20.73 -1.48 24.28
N TYR A 675 21.96 -1.97 24.34
CA TYR A 675 22.30 -3.22 25.02
C TYR A 675 23.21 -2.96 26.22
N ALA A 676 22.90 -3.60 27.36
CA ALA A 676 23.78 -3.58 28.53
C ALA A 676 25.05 -4.43 28.37
N ALA A 677 25.08 -5.34 27.39
CA ALA A 677 26.20 -6.20 27.04
C ALA A 677 26.27 -6.33 25.51
N PRO A 678 27.42 -6.64 24.89
CA PRO A 678 27.52 -6.71 23.44
C PRO A 678 26.75 -7.92 22.88
N LEU A 679 26.29 -7.81 21.64
CA LEU A 679 25.97 -8.97 20.81
C LEU A 679 27.25 -9.41 20.10
N ILE A 680 27.52 -10.71 20.06
CA ILE A 680 28.72 -11.22 19.39
C ILE A 680 28.32 -11.81 18.04
N GLY A 681 28.88 -11.24 16.97
CA GLY A 681 28.86 -11.85 15.64
C GLY A 681 30.09 -12.73 15.45
N PHE A 682 29.92 -13.88 14.82
CA PHE A 682 31.02 -14.73 14.36
C PHE A 682 31.00 -14.80 12.83
N GLU A 683 32.16 -14.75 12.21
CA GLU A 683 32.32 -15.01 10.78
C GLU A 683 33.34 -16.12 10.62
N LEU A 684 32.93 -17.21 9.98
CA LEU A 684 33.75 -18.37 9.66
C LEU A 684 33.97 -18.39 8.15
N ASN A 685 35.21 -18.51 7.70
CA ASN A 685 35.51 -18.73 6.28
C ASN A 685 36.16 -20.09 6.11
N PHE A 686 35.66 -20.90 5.17
CA PHE A 686 36.17 -22.24 4.85
C PHE A 686 36.80 -22.25 3.46
N ASP A 687 38.13 -22.21 3.42
CA ASP A 687 38.88 -22.23 2.16
C ASP A 687 38.85 -23.60 1.45
N LEU A 688 38.49 -24.66 2.17
CA LEU A 688 38.43 -26.03 1.67
C LEU A 688 37.39 -26.86 2.45
N LEU A 689 36.42 -27.42 1.73
CA LEU A 689 35.44 -28.40 2.20
C LEU A 689 35.47 -29.58 1.22
N ARG A 690 35.73 -30.78 1.72
CA ARG A 690 35.71 -31.99 0.90
C ARG A 690 34.31 -32.56 0.84
N SER A 691 33.90 -33.02 -0.34
CA SER A 691 32.59 -33.63 -0.59
C SER A 691 32.68 -35.13 -0.91
N ASP A 692 33.88 -35.72 -0.77
CA ASP A 692 34.11 -37.14 -1.01
C ASP A 692 33.36 -38.02 0.01
N ALA A 693 33.15 -39.29 -0.35
CA ALA A 693 32.35 -40.21 0.45
C ALA A 693 32.89 -40.46 1.86
N ALA A 694 34.20 -40.27 2.10
CA ALA A 694 34.81 -40.48 3.41
C ALA A 694 34.67 -39.26 4.33
N THR A 695 34.73 -38.04 3.78
CA THR A 695 34.76 -36.80 4.59
C THR A 695 33.40 -36.11 4.69
N GLN A 696 32.69 -35.92 3.57
CA GLN A 696 31.34 -35.32 3.48
C GLN A 696 31.18 -33.96 4.18
N GLU A 697 32.21 -33.13 4.24
CA GLU A 697 32.21 -31.87 5.00
C GLU A 697 31.23 -30.84 4.41
N MET A 698 31.20 -30.71 3.08
CA MET A 698 30.24 -29.83 2.40
C MET A 698 28.79 -30.25 2.68
N GLN A 699 28.50 -31.55 2.59
CA GLN A 699 27.17 -32.09 2.84
C GLN A 699 26.73 -31.90 4.30
N ARG A 700 27.65 -32.00 5.26
CA ARG A 700 27.35 -31.77 6.69
C ARG A 700 26.93 -30.34 6.96
N ILE A 701 27.64 -29.34 6.43
CA ILE A 701 27.27 -27.93 6.67
C ILE A 701 26.03 -27.51 5.88
N ALA A 702 25.88 -27.97 4.63
CA ALA A 702 24.68 -27.72 3.84
C ALA A 702 23.43 -28.35 4.48
N GLY A 703 23.54 -29.60 4.93
CA GLY A 703 22.47 -30.31 5.64
C GLY A 703 22.12 -29.67 6.99
N PHE A 704 23.13 -29.21 7.73
CA PHE A 704 22.91 -28.49 8.98
C PHE A 704 22.20 -27.15 8.75
N PHE A 705 22.61 -26.37 7.75
CA PHE A 705 21.95 -25.12 7.37
C PHE A 705 20.48 -25.33 7.00
N ALA A 706 20.19 -26.37 6.21
CA ALA A 706 18.82 -26.75 5.87
C ALA A 706 18.01 -27.17 7.11
N ALA A 707 18.61 -27.96 8.02
CA ALA A 707 17.95 -28.38 9.26
C ALA A 707 17.61 -27.20 10.20
N MET A 708 18.39 -26.11 10.14
CA MET A 708 18.13 -24.90 10.92
C MET A 708 17.15 -23.93 10.24
N ASN A 709 16.66 -24.23 9.03
CA ASN A 709 15.83 -23.34 8.21
C ASN A 709 16.48 -21.95 8.03
N GLY A 710 17.76 -21.93 7.63
CA GLY A 710 18.50 -20.68 7.45
C GLY A 710 18.70 -19.93 8.77
N ALA A 711 18.36 -18.65 8.80
CA ALA A 711 18.52 -17.80 9.98
C ALA A 711 17.49 -18.07 11.09
N ALA A 712 16.52 -18.97 10.90
CA ALA A 712 15.37 -19.11 11.79
C ALA A 712 15.68 -19.83 13.11
N THR A 713 16.49 -20.91 13.10
CA THR A 713 16.63 -21.81 14.26
C THR A 713 17.98 -21.62 14.96
N PRO A 714 18.01 -21.45 16.30
CA PRO A 714 19.25 -21.37 17.05
C PRO A 714 19.89 -22.75 17.31
N PHE A 715 21.20 -22.76 17.47
CA PHE A 715 22.04 -23.93 17.70
C PHE A 715 23.25 -23.63 18.59
N TRP A 716 23.82 -24.68 19.18
CA TRP A 716 25.06 -24.60 19.96
C TRP A 716 26.27 -24.45 19.06
N PHE A 717 27.13 -23.49 19.38
CA PHE A 717 28.40 -23.28 18.71
C PHE A 717 29.52 -23.16 19.76
N ALA A 718 30.61 -23.91 19.55
CA ALA A 718 31.85 -23.75 20.31
C ALA A 718 32.88 -23.06 19.40
N PRO A 719 32.96 -21.72 19.39
CA PRO A 719 33.94 -21.02 18.57
C PRO A 719 35.37 -21.54 18.85
N PRO A 720 36.09 -22.03 17.82
CA PRO A 720 37.46 -22.51 17.97
C PRO A 720 38.36 -21.46 18.62
N GLY A 721 39.15 -21.86 19.62
CA GLY A 721 40.07 -20.98 20.33
C GLY A 721 39.45 -19.99 21.33
N LEU A 722 38.11 -19.90 21.43
CA LEU A 722 37.42 -19.02 22.39
C LEU A 722 36.53 -19.77 23.39
N SER A 723 36.49 -21.10 23.31
CA SER A 723 35.53 -21.92 24.07
C SER A 723 36.14 -22.75 25.19
N VAL A 724 37.41 -23.14 25.09
CA VAL A 724 38.07 -23.98 26.11
C VAL A 724 38.64 -23.09 27.21
N VAL A 725 38.22 -23.33 28.45
CA VAL A 725 38.64 -22.57 29.62
C VAL A 725 39.19 -23.52 30.66
N ALA A 726 40.30 -23.12 31.30
CA ALA A 726 40.93 -23.85 32.39
C ALA A 726 41.08 -22.93 33.61
N GLY A 727 40.80 -23.46 34.80
CA GLY A 727 40.93 -22.76 36.08
C GLY A 727 40.01 -21.56 36.23
N GLN A 728 38.87 -21.52 35.52
CA GLN A 728 37.96 -20.38 35.55
C GLN A 728 37.30 -20.28 36.92
N ILE A 729 37.59 -19.19 37.63
CA ILE A 729 36.96 -18.89 38.91
C ILE A 729 35.47 -18.59 38.68
N LEU A 730 34.61 -19.32 39.37
CA LEU A 730 33.15 -19.20 39.30
C LEU A 730 32.59 -18.37 40.46
N GLY A 731 33.27 -18.37 41.60
CA GLY A 731 32.85 -17.64 42.80
C GLY A 731 33.59 -18.08 44.06
N ALA A 732 33.11 -17.58 45.20
CA ALA A 732 33.59 -17.98 46.53
C ALA A 732 32.44 -18.61 47.33
N GLY A 733 32.77 -19.61 48.15
CA GLY A 733 31.83 -20.23 49.06
C GLY A 733 31.41 -19.28 50.18
N ASP A 734 30.20 -19.46 50.68
CA ASP A 734 29.62 -18.75 51.83
C ASP A 734 29.11 -19.73 52.91
N GLY A 735 29.31 -21.04 52.71
CA GLY A 735 28.78 -22.11 53.56
C GLY A 735 27.31 -22.48 53.33
N ALA A 736 26.62 -21.87 52.36
CA ALA A 736 25.20 -22.10 52.07
C ALA A 736 24.88 -22.32 50.58
N THR A 737 25.54 -21.58 49.69
CA THR A 737 25.35 -21.61 48.24
C THR A 737 25.96 -22.88 47.63
N THR A 738 25.15 -23.62 46.87
CA THR A 738 25.58 -24.85 46.19
C THR A 738 25.67 -24.71 44.68
N ALA A 739 25.04 -23.70 44.07
CA ALA A 739 25.03 -23.50 42.63
C ALA A 739 25.91 -22.31 42.23
N PHE A 740 26.88 -22.56 41.36
CA PHE A 740 27.83 -21.56 40.88
C PHE A 740 27.71 -21.44 39.35
N PRO A 741 27.19 -20.32 38.81
CA PRO A 741 27.08 -20.10 37.39
C PRO A 741 28.42 -20.19 36.67
N LEU A 742 28.43 -20.89 35.54
CA LEU A 742 29.52 -20.84 34.59
C LEU A 742 29.59 -19.45 33.98
N VAL A 743 30.81 -18.92 34.01
CA VAL A 743 31.11 -17.59 33.51
C VAL A 743 32.41 -17.62 32.71
N LEU A 744 32.54 -16.72 31.75
CA LEU A 744 33.76 -16.47 31.00
C LEU A 744 34.34 -15.12 31.41
N THR A 745 35.60 -15.11 31.85
CA THR A 745 36.34 -13.86 32.04
C THR A 745 36.86 -13.36 30.70
N ILE A 746 36.39 -12.19 30.26
CA ILE A 746 36.85 -11.51 29.05
C ILE A 746 37.44 -10.16 29.46
N GLY A 747 38.76 -10.12 29.65
CA GLY A 747 39.44 -8.95 30.19
C GLY A 747 38.91 -8.59 31.60
N PRO A 748 38.48 -7.34 31.86
CA PRO A 748 37.91 -6.94 33.15
C PRO A 748 36.42 -7.31 33.31
N THR A 749 35.79 -7.92 32.30
CA THR A 749 34.37 -8.25 32.31
C THR A 749 34.15 -9.75 32.51
N ILE A 750 33.02 -10.09 33.10
CA ILE A 750 32.58 -11.47 33.30
C ILE A 750 31.26 -11.63 32.54
N ALA A 751 31.17 -12.63 31.67
CA ALA A 751 29.96 -12.94 30.89
C ALA A 751 29.41 -14.31 31.29
N SER A 752 28.10 -14.43 31.42
CA SER A 752 27.45 -15.72 31.63
C SER A 752 27.63 -16.64 30.43
N VAL A 753 27.81 -17.93 30.70
CA VAL A 753 27.94 -18.95 29.68
C VAL A 753 26.57 -19.55 29.38
N ALA A 754 26.21 -19.63 28.10
CA ALA A 754 24.91 -20.13 27.66
C ALA A 754 24.75 -21.65 27.83
N GLY A 755 25.84 -22.40 27.68
CA GLY A 755 25.91 -23.84 27.92
C GLY A 755 27.35 -24.35 28.00
N ALA A 756 27.56 -25.60 28.36
CA ALA A 756 28.89 -26.22 28.31
C ALA A 756 28.84 -27.56 27.59
N ALA A 757 29.77 -27.78 26.65
CA ALA A 757 29.90 -29.04 25.91
C ALA A 757 30.52 -30.13 26.79
N SER A 758 31.39 -29.75 27.72
CA SER A 758 32.02 -30.62 28.69
C SER A 758 32.52 -29.82 29.88
N VAL A 759 32.60 -30.47 31.05
CA VAL A 759 33.30 -29.97 32.24
C VAL A 759 34.37 -31.01 32.57
N GLY A 760 35.64 -30.60 32.45
CA GLY A 760 36.80 -31.48 32.64
C GLY A 760 37.15 -31.69 34.11
N ALA A 761 37.00 -30.66 34.94
CA ALA A 761 37.26 -30.70 36.37
C ALA A 761 36.59 -29.53 37.10
N VAL A 762 36.29 -29.72 38.38
CA VAL A 762 35.83 -28.68 39.31
C VAL A 762 36.77 -28.68 40.51
N TYR A 763 37.18 -27.50 40.97
CA TYR A 763 38.15 -27.30 42.04
C TYR A 763 37.54 -26.48 43.18
N VAL A 764 37.91 -26.82 44.42
CA VAL A 764 37.68 -26.01 45.62
C VAL A 764 39.04 -25.75 46.27
N ASP A 765 39.40 -24.47 46.41
CA ASP A 765 40.73 -24.03 46.90
C ASP A 765 41.91 -24.70 46.17
N GLY A 766 41.74 -24.93 44.85
CA GLY A 766 42.75 -25.56 44.00
C GLY A 766 42.79 -27.10 44.06
N ALA A 767 42.01 -27.74 44.93
CA ALA A 767 41.89 -29.20 44.97
C ALA A 767 40.75 -29.70 44.07
N ALA A 768 41.03 -30.64 43.17
CA ALA A 768 40.04 -31.22 42.28
C ALA A 768 39.02 -32.07 43.06
N LEU A 769 37.74 -31.84 42.82
CA LEU A 769 36.65 -32.63 43.38
C LEU A 769 36.39 -33.90 42.55
N PRO A 770 36.00 -35.02 43.21
CA PRO A 770 35.52 -36.19 42.48
C PRO A 770 34.25 -35.84 41.69
N SER A 771 34.03 -36.53 40.57
CA SER A 771 32.86 -36.31 39.70
C SER A 771 31.51 -36.53 40.38
N SER A 772 31.47 -37.27 41.50
CA SER A 772 30.26 -37.41 42.33
C SER A 772 29.96 -36.20 43.23
N GLY A 773 30.90 -35.26 43.34
CA GLY A 773 30.80 -34.08 44.21
C GLY A 773 30.07 -32.89 43.57
N TRP A 774 29.72 -32.98 42.29
CA TRP A 774 29.08 -31.88 41.55
C TRP A 774 28.28 -32.40 40.35
N THR A 775 27.39 -31.57 39.83
CA THR A 775 26.64 -31.80 38.59
C THR A 775 26.57 -30.51 37.77
N LEU A 776 26.41 -30.63 36.45
CA LEU A 776 26.15 -29.48 35.57
C LEU A 776 24.63 -29.29 35.43
N SER A 777 24.13 -28.08 35.70
CA SER A 777 22.71 -27.76 35.53
C SER A 777 22.31 -27.76 34.05
N ASN A 778 21.04 -28.09 33.80
CA ASN A 778 20.40 -27.95 32.49
C ASN A 778 19.62 -26.62 32.37
N LEU A 779 19.91 -25.64 33.22
CA LEU A 779 19.25 -24.33 33.29
C LEU A 779 20.18 -23.23 32.80
N TYR A 780 19.64 -22.11 32.31
CA TYR A 780 20.41 -20.90 32.04
C TYR A 780 20.37 -19.95 33.25
N PRO A 781 21.52 -19.41 33.71
CA PRO A 781 22.88 -19.73 33.24
C PRO A 781 23.32 -21.14 33.65
N ALA A 782 24.08 -21.79 32.77
CA ALA A 782 24.64 -23.12 33.06
C ALA A 782 25.49 -23.02 34.32
N SER A 783 25.29 -23.92 35.29
CA SER A 783 25.87 -23.80 36.63
C SER A 783 26.46 -25.12 37.09
N ILE A 784 27.57 -25.07 37.83
CA ILE A 784 28.03 -26.20 38.62
C ILE A 784 27.25 -26.24 39.92
N VAL A 785 26.51 -27.32 40.15
CA VAL A 785 25.77 -27.56 41.39
C VAL A 785 26.55 -28.58 42.22
N MET A 786 27.09 -28.10 43.34
CA MET A 786 27.88 -28.85 44.29
C MET A 786 26.99 -29.73 45.16
N ALA A 787 27.43 -30.95 45.47
CA ALA A 787 26.71 -31.86 46.36
C ALA A 787 26.64 -31.34 47.81
N SER A 788 27.58 -30.47 48.21
CA SER A 788 27.64 -29.80 49.50
C SER A 788 28.13 -28.36 49.34
N ALA A 789 27.59 -27.43 50.12
CA ALA A 789 27.99 -26.02 50.05
C ALA A 789 29.48 -25.84 50.43
N PRO A 790 30.30 -25.17 49.59
CA PRO A 790 31.70 -24.90 49.92
C PRO A 790 31.82 -23.98 51.15
N PRO A 791 32.84 -24.17 52.02
CA PRO A 791 33.07 -23.30 53.18
C PRO A 791 33.20 -21.82 52.82
N ALA A 792 32.87 -20.95 53.78
CA ALA A 792 33.00 -19.51 53.60
C ALA A 792 34.45 -19.12 53.23
N GLY A 793 34.61 -18.43 52.10
CA GLY A 793 35.90 -17.98 51.58
C GLY A 793 36.63 -18.97 50.66
N ALA A 794 36.13 -20.20 50.49
CA ALA A 794 36.72 -21.18 49.58
C ALA A 794 36.53 -20.75 48.11
N THR A 795 37.55 -20.82 47.27
CA THR A 795 37.48 -20.45 45.84
C THR A 795 37.00 -21.61 45.00
N ILE A 796 35.93 -21.41 44.22
CA ILE A 796 35.40 -22.40 43.28
C ILE A 796 35.91 -22.08 41.87
N ALA A 797 36.51 -23.06 41.21
CA ALA A 797 36.95 -22.94 39.82
C ALA A 797 36.60 -24.18 38.99
N ALA A 798 36.55 -24.06 37.66
CA ALA A 798 36.28 -25.20 36.77
C ALA A 798 37.04 -25.12 35.44
N ASP A 799 37.31 -26.30 34.88
CA ASP A 799 37.77 -26.48 33.50
C ASP A 799 36.57 -26.91 32.66
N PHE A 800 36.23 -26.19 31.59
CA PHE A 800 35.07 -26.52 30.76
C PHE A 800 35.19 -25.96 29.33
N THR A 801 34.38 -26.53 28.43
CA THR A 801 34.21 -26.02 27.07
C THR A 801 32.90 -25.26 26.97
N ALA A 802 32.94 -23.94 26.88
CA ALA A 802 31.79 -23.06 26.77
C ALA A 802 31.08 -23.20 25.41
N LEU A 803 29.76 -23.20 25.43
CA LEU A 803 28.89 -23.14 24.27
C LEU A 803 28.21 -21.78 24.20
N TRP A 804 28.16 -21.25 22.98
CA TRP A 804 27.41 -20.07 22.58
C TRP A 804 26.14 -20.53 21.88
N LEU A 805 25.01 -19.94 22.25
CA LEU A 805 23.79 -20.12 21.49
C LEU A 805 23.82 -19.14 20.31
N CYS A 806 23.78 -19.65 19.09
CA CYS A 806 23.92 -18.86 17.86
C CYS A 806 22.81 -19.20 16.86
N ARG A 807 22.61 -18.34 15.88
CA ARG A 807 21.86 -18.65 14.65
C ARG A 807 22.65 -18.17 13.44
N PHE A 808 22.32 -18.66 12.24
CA PHE A 808 22.83 -18.05 11.01
C PHE A 808 22.35 -16.59 10.91
N ALA A 809 23.23 -15.71 10.44
CA ALA A 809 22.90 -14.31 10.19
C ALA A 809 22.29 -14.09 8.80
N ASP A 810 22.61 -14.99 7.85
CA ASP A 810 22.22 -14.95 6.45
C ASP A 810 21.28 -16.15 6.12
N ASP A 811 20.34 -15.96 5.18
CA ASP A 811 19.39 -17.00 4.72
C ASP A 811 19.87 -17.75 3.47
N GLY A 812 21.15 -17.60 3.11
CA GLY A 812 21.80 -18.35 2.04
C GLY A 812 23.25 -18.70 2.36
N LEU A 813 23.77 -19.77 1.76
CA LEU A 813 25.18 -20.15 1.76
C LEU A 813 25.65 -20.38 0.33
N ASP A 814 26.76 -19.75 -0.04
CA ASP A 814 27.34 -19.86 -1.38
C ASP A 814 28.51 -20.85 -1.39
N PHE A 815 28.29 -22.02 -1.99
CA PHE A 815 29.32 -23.05 -2.19
C PHE A 815 29.93 -22.93 -3.59
N GLU A 816 31.25 -22.80 -3.66
CA GLU A 816 32.01 -22.72 -4.92
C GLU A 816 32.87 -23.99 -5.08
N GLU A 817 32.61 -24.81 -6.09
CA GLU A 817 33.48 -25.94 -6.43
C GLU A 817 34.67 -25.44 -7.25
N PHE A 818 35.87 -25.40 -6.65
CA PHE A 818 37.07 -24.91 -7.34
C PHE A 818 37.96 -26.03 -7.89
N MET A 819 37.71 -27.28 -7.47
CA MET A 819 38.31 -28.50 -8.00
C MET A 819 37.37 -29.67 -7.70
N THR A 820 37.37 -30.72 -8.52
CA THR A 820 36.47 -31.86 -8.34
C THR A 820 36.42 -32.34 -6.89
N MET A 821 35.22 -32.32 -6.31
CA MET A 821 34.90 -32.68 -4.93
C MET A 821 35.46 -31.75 -3.83
N LEU A 822 36.11 -30.65 -4.19
CA LEU A 822 36.66 -29.65 -3.27
C LEU A 822 35.92 -28.32 -3.43
N PHE A 823 35.28 -27.89 -2.35
CA PHE A 823 34.47 -26.68 -2.30
C PHE A 823 35.12 -25.62 -1.43
N LYS A 824 34.88 -24.37 -1.76
CA LYS A 824 35.08 -23.22 -0.89
C LYS A 824 33.72 -22.73 -0.42
N LEU A 825 33.64 -22.34 0.85
CA LEU A 825 32.49 -21.65 1.41
C LEU A 825 33.02 -20.38 2.05
N GLY A 826 32.60 -19.23 1.52
CA GLY A 826 33.04 -17.90 1.96
C GLY A 826 32.58 -17.58 3.39
N ALA A 827 32.05 -16.37 3.60
CA ALA A 827 31.67 -15.93 4.93
C ALA A 827 30.39 -16.63 5.42
N VAL A 828 30.53 -17.59 6.34
CA VAL A 828 29.43 -18.11 7.15
C VAL A 828 29.29 -17.23 8.38
N ARG A 829 28.23 -16.41 8.39
CA ARG A 829 27.99 -15.45 9.48
C ARG A 829 27.01 -16.02 10.49
N LEU A 830 27.41 -15.97 11.76
CA LEU A 830 26.60 -16.36 12.90
C LEU A 830 26.38 -15.16 13.81
N THR A 831 25.22 -15.10 14.47
CA THR A 831 24.97 -14.13 15.55
C THR A 831 24.61 -14.88 16.82
N ALA A 832 25.30 -14.54 17.93
CA ALA A 832 24.95 -15.02 19.25
C ALA A 832 23.56 -14.50 19.66
N VAL A 833 22.69 -15.41 20.05
CA VAL A 833 21.37 -15.13 20.60
C VAL A 833 21.40 -15.33 22.11
N ARG A 834 20.61 -14.56 22.84
CA ARG A 834 20.51 -14.72 24.30
C ARG A 834 19.35 -15.65 24.64
N PRO A 835 19.58 -16.70 25.44
CA PRO A 835 18.52 -17.55 25.97
C PRO A 835 17.63 -16.84 26.99
#